data_AF-A0A2U3BZZ5-F1
#
_entry.id   AF-A0A2U3BZZ5-F1
#
_cell.length_a   1.000
_cell.length_b   1.000
_cell.length_c   1.000
_cell.angle_alpha   90.00
_cell.angle_beta   90.00
_cell.angle_gamma   90.00
#
_symmetry.space_group_name_H-M   'P 1'
#
loop_
_entity.id
_entity.type
_entity.pdbx_description
1 polymer ?
#
loop_
_entity_poly.entity_id
_entity_poly.type
_entity_poly.pdbx_seq_one_letter_code
_entity_poly.pdbx_strand_id
1 'polypeptide(L)'
;MGWRAARAPPLGARSRARGTPSTARQGPFPARAGQGGCRPGGGCDPGGARTLSRQRLSVDPQPAGSRSARRAFRAPIRSSRTAAGERGRGPPGSLRAPVGERPGKAARGQPFAPPYALLAPLRCTVTGPRVAQPPGRPRRDRPPGVRGGRSRRGKTRVSPRPDTATASPPGGTGRRPKGAQGGQAGAAAPRRPGRVRRTAAALRADWRRSVLAVLSGLALAAAFPPYGYWQLSVVAVTALALLTKGRRPKQAAWTGFVFAVPFFVWLLQWLHVVGWDAVVGLSVIEAAFFVPLGAALALASRLPGWPLWGACVWVAEEAARDRLPFGGFPWGRLAFANAGSPFTPFAALGGAPLVTFGVALCGGLLAAGVLALWRLRGEGRTVRAVTGAAARVVLAAAVLCAAFAVPVPTKADGTMRVAVVQGNVARPGMHFLGRPMQILDNHVQATLQLAKDIQAGRAPRPDLVIWPENSSDLDPFAYPQAYAKITQAVRAVGVPVLVGALVDGPDTQHVQNEGILWDPLSGPGAEYTKQHPVPFGEYVPFRKELTKVISRLDEIPKDFYPGKHTGVMQMGPAKLGDVICFEVAYDGIVRDTVDAGARAIVVQTNNATYGRSGQPEQQLAMYRLRAVEHGRAVVAAATSGISALVAPNGKVEAHTKEFTRAVLDVNLPLRDQTTVADRIGAVPEWTLAIVGVLSCAAAIWLSRRGRPERKGKQ
;
A
#
# COMPACT_ATOMS: atom_id res chain seq x y z
N MET A 1 28.46 4.31 22.66
CA MET A 1 28.86 5.73 22.85
C MET A 1 27.59 6.57 22.99
N GLY A 2 27.62 7.62 23.81
CA GLY A 2 26.40 8.30 24.27
C GLY A 2 25.75 9.20 23.22
N TRP A 3 24.42 9.14 23.11
CA TRP A 3 23.63 10.07 22.29
C TRP A 3 23.29 11.33 23.10
N ARG A 4 23.68 12.51 22.59
CA ARG A 4 23.16 13.81 23.06
C ARG A 4 21.93 14.17 22.23
N ALA A 5 20.83 14.51 22.88
CA ALA A 5 19.62 14.97 22.22
C ALA A 5 19.76 16.44 21.76
N ALA A 6 19.45 16.71 20.50
CA ALA A 6 19.28 18.06 19.98
C ALA A 6 17.88 18.60 20.38
N ARG A 7 17.82 19.87 20.79
CA ARG A 7 16.58 20.53 21.24
C ARG A 7 15.85 21.19 20.06
N ALA A 8 14.53 21.15 20.07
CA ALA A 8 13.69 21.96 19.18
C ALA A 8 13.63 23.43 19.65
N PRO A 9 13.46 24.41 18.74
CA PRO A 9 13.25 25.82 19.08
C PRO A 9 11.81 26.09 19.55
N PRO A 10 11.57 27.14 20.38
CA PRO A 10 10.27 27.39 21.01
C PRO A 10 9.31 28.26 20.15
N LEU A 11 8.02 28.08 20.40
CA LEU A 11 6.93 28.93 19.89
C LEU A 11 6.93 30.30 20.61
N GLY A 12 6.93 31.39 19.84
CA GLY A 12 6.78 32.76 20.36
C GLY A 12 5.32 33.12 20.65
N ALA A 13 5.02 33.52 21.89
CA ALA A 13 3.68 33.92 22.31
C ALA A 13 3.40 35.42 22.10
N ARG A 14 2.13 35.76 21.89
CA ARG A 14 1.63 37.14 21.78
C ARG A 14 1.73 37.89 23.12
N SER A 15 2.03 39.20 23.08
CA SER A 15 1.78 40.14 24.18
C SER A 15 0.75 41.22 23.77
N ARG A 16 0.10 41.86 24.75
CA ARG A 16 -0.99 42.86 24.58
C ARG A 16 -0.59 44.22 25.17
N ALA A 17 -0.98 45.31 24.53
CA ALA A 17 -1.33 46.61 25.14
C ALA A 17 -2.34 47.31 24.20
N ARG A 18 -3.63 47.46 24.57
CA ARG A 18 -4.29 48.49 25.42
C ARG A 18 -4.31 49.90 24.79
N GLY A 19 -5.50 50.40 24.50
CA GLY A 19 -5.78 51.79 24.08
C GLY A 19 -7.17 51.97 23.44
N THR A 20 -8.11 52.58 24.17
CA THR A 20 -9.53 52.86 23.83
C THR A 20 -9.90 54.25 24.38
N PRO A 21 -11.06 54.89 24.09
CA PRO A 21 -11.96 54.87 22.91
C PRO A 21 -12.47 56.28 22.49
N SER A 22 -13.28 56.38 21.40
CA SER A 22 -14.29 57.44 21.14
C SER A 22 -15.14 57.01 19.92
N THR A 23 -16.41 56.58 20.08
CA THR A 23 -17.67 57.35 19.88
C THR A 23 -17.80 58.11 18.52
N ALA A 24 -18.88 58.04 17.74
CA ALA A 24 -20.21 57.40 17.88
C ALA A 24 -20.93 57.13 16.53
N ARG A 25 -22.08 56.41 16.56
CA ARG A 25 -23.37 56.54 15.82
C ARG A 25 -23.37 57.10 14.36
N GLN A 26 -24.16 56.63 13.38
CA GLN A 26 -25.48 55.94 13.34
C GLN A 26 -25.67 55.28 11.93
N GLY A 27 -26.61 54.35 11.76
CA GLY A 27 -27.04 53.83 10.42
C GLY A 27 -28.27 54.60 9.86
N PRO A 28 -29.10 54.04 8.93
CA PRO A 28 -29.03 52.74 8.25
C PRO A 28 -29.32 52.77 6.70
N PHE A 29 -29.47 51.57 6.11
CA PHE A 29 -30.03 51.21 4.78
C PHE A 29 -31.31 51.98 4.34
N PRO A 30 -31.68 52.08 3.02
CA PRO A 30 -32.02 50.90 2.18
C PRO A 30 -31.77 50.98 0.64
N ALA A 31 -32.22 49.92 -0.04
CA ALA A 31 -32.02 49.58 -1.47
C ALA A 31 -33.08 50.13 -2.45
N ARG A 32 -32.77 50.19 -3.77
CA ARG A 32 -33.50 49.52 -4.90
C ARG A 32 -33.18 50.06 -6.32
N ALA A 33 -33.07 49.10 -7.26
CA ALA A 33 -33.66 49.07 -8.63
C ALA A 33 -33.23 50.02 -9.78
N GLY A 34 -33.49 49.57 -11.02
CA GLY A 34 -33.17 50.21 -12.32
C GLY A 34 -31.96 49.54 -12.99
N GLN A 35 -32.04 48.62 -13.97
CA GLN A 35 -32.82 48.47 -15.22
C GLN A 35 -32.61 49.57 -16.28
N GLY A 36 -32.33 49.12 -17.52
CA GLY A 36 -32.07 49.93 -18.72
C GLY A 36 -30.58 50.20 -18.97
N GLY A 37 -30.03 50.09 -20.18
CA GLY A 37 -30.59 49.65 -21.47
C GLY A 37 -29.52 49.76 -22.56
N CYS A 38 -29.59 48.95 -23.63
CA CYS A 38 -28.60 48.96 -24.72
C CYS A 38 -28.71 50.22 -25.61
N ARG A 39 -27.59 50.73 -26.16
CA ARG A 39 -27.28 50.70 -27.61
C ARG A 39 -25.88 51.28 -27.96
N PRO A 40 -25.35 51.08 -29.19
CA PRO A 40 -23.92 51.17 -29.50
C PRO A 40 -23.53 52.31 -30.47
N GLY A 41 -22.23 52.49 -30.73
CA GLY A 41 -21.72 52.97 -32.04
C GLY A 41 -20.54 53.94 -32.02
N GLY A 42 -19.55 53.70 -32.91
CA GLY A 42 -18.46 54.62 -33.28
C GLY A 42 -17.32 54.78 -32.26
N GLY A 43 -16.05 54.98 -32.65
CA GLY A 43 -15.47 54.99 -34.01
C GLY A 43 -14.10 55.70 -34.07
N CYS A 44 -13.03 54.91 -34.21
CA CYS A 44 -11.74 55.19 -34.89
C CYS A 44 -10.97 56.53 -34.70
N ASP A 45 -9.79 56.43 -34.05
CA ASP A 45 -8.45 56.95 -34.46
C ASP A 45 -8.21 58.48 -34.64
N PRO A 46 -6.94 58.97 -34.83
CA PRO A 46 -5.61 58.39 -34.53
C PRO A 46 -4.60 59.39 -33.86
N GLY A 47 -3.39 58.91 -33.50
CA GLY A 47 -2.12 59.64 -33.77
C GLY A 47 -1.24 60.17 -32.61
N GLY A 48 0.09 60.14 -32.82
CA GLY A 48 1.12 60.87 -32.05
C GLY A 48 1.75 60.10 -30.85
N ALA A 49 2.87 59.37 -30.89
CA ALA A 49 4.21 59.52 -31.49
C ALA A 49 5.28 60.21 -30.59
N ARG A 50 6.30 59.42 -30.20
CA ARG A 50 7.65 59.82 -29.68
C ARG A 50 7.67 60.42 -28.24
N THR A 51 8.74 60.34 -27.42
CA THR A 51 10.16 59.99 -27.68
C THR A 51 10.89 59.42 -26.44
N LEU A 52 11.87 58.54 -26.69
CA LEU A 52 13.13 58.24 -25.97
C LEU A 52 13.43 58.82 -24.57
N SER A 53 13.99 57.96 -23.70
CA SER A 53 15.23 58.28 -22.96
C SER A 53 16.11 57.03 -22.79
N ARG A 54 17.43 57.20 -22.97
CA ARG A 54 18.48 56.20 -22.70
C ARG A 54 19.20 56.58 -21.42
N GLN A 55 19.66 55.60 -20.64
CA GLN A 55 20.95 55.73 -19.94
C GLN A 55 21.82 54.48 -20.18
N ARG A 56 23.10 54.74 -20.50
CA ARG A 56 24.19 53.76 -20.48
C ARG A 56 25.02 54.01 -19.24
N LEU A 57 25.69 52.98 -18.73
CA LEU A 57 27.02 53.11 -18.15
C LEU A 57 27.81 51.83 -18.48
N SER A 58 29.12 51.97 -18.66
CA SER A 58 29.98 50.98 -19.32
C SER A 58 31.44 51.17 -18.92
N VAL A 59 32.13 50.10 -18.51
CA VAL A 59 33.61 50.03 -18.37
C VAL A 59 34.08 48.60 -18.68
N ASP A 60 35.21 48.50 -19.41
CA ASP A 60 35.92 47.32 -19.95
C ASP A 60 37.23 47.04 -19.13
N PRO A 61 38.26 46.24 -19.55
CA PRO A 61 38.29 44.85 -20.08
C PRO A 61 39.49 43.94 -19.57
N GLN A 62 39.45 42.61 -19.85
CA GLN A 62 40.60 41.68 -20.17
C GLN A 62 41.74 41.42 -19.10
N PRO A 63 42.73 40.48 -19.29
CA PRO A 63 42.92 39.34 -20.24
C PRO A 63 43.40 37.97 -19.64
N ALA A 64 43.75 37.02 -20.52
CA ALA A 64 44.58 35.78 -20.38
C ALA A 64 43.86 34.44 -20.02
N GLY A 65 44.26 33.26 -20.53
CA GLY A 65 45.29 32.90 -21.54
C GLY A 65 45.57 31.37 -21.63
N SER A 66 46.31 30.92 -22.66
CA SER A 66 46.73 29.52 -22.99
C SER A 66 45.65 28.60 -23.62
N ARG A 67 45.77 28.14 -24.88
CA ARG A 67 46.70 27.15 -25.52
C ARG A 67 46.31 25.69 -25.21
N SER A 68 45.62 24.94 -26.07
CA SER A 68 46.01 24.36 -27.39
C SER A 68 46.45 22.89 -27.31
N ALA A 69 45.69 21.99 -27.95
CA ALA A 69 46.20 20.70 -28.42
C ALA A 69 45.36 20.18 -29.62
N ARG A 70 45.91 20.28 -30.83
CA ARG A 70 45.41 19.51 -31.99
C ARG A 70 46.01 18.10 -31.92
N ARG A 71 45.22 17.06 -32.22
CA ARG A 71 45.73 15.83 -32.84
C ARG A 71 44.63 15.15 -33.65
N ALA A 72 44.77 15.20 -34.96
CA ALA A 72 44.03 14.35 -35.88
C ALA A 72 44.72 12.99 -35.98
N PHE A 73 43.99 11.88 -36.09
CA PHE A 73 44.52 10.67 -36.70
C PHE A 73 43.45 9.85 -37.46
N ARG A 74 43.72 9.74 -38.75
CA ARG A 74 43.23 8.81 -39.80
C ARG A 74 42.21 7.72 -39.44
N ALA A 75 41.17 7.64 -40.28
CA ALA A 75 40.46 6.40 -40.58
C ALA A 75 41.33 5.42 -41.40
N PRO A 76 40.92 4.15 -41.50
CA PRO A 76 41.04 3.42 -42.75
C PRO A 76 39.71 2.85 -43.24
N ILE A 77 39.53 2.92 -44.56
CA ILE A 77 38.47 2.23 -45.30
C ILE A 77 38.78 0.72 -45.34
N ARG A 78 37.77 -0.15 -45.25
CA ARG A 78 37.85 -1.48 -45.88
C ARG A 78 36.53 -1.84 -46.55
N SER A 79 36.66 -2.35 -47.77
CA SER A 79 35.60 -2.68 -48.71
C SER A 79 35.16 -4.14 -48.61
N SER A 80 33.91 -4.39 -48.96
CA SER A 80 33.49 -5.68 -49.53
C SER A 80 32.31 -5.48 -50.49
N ARG A 81 32.61 -5.51 -51.79
CA ARG A 81 31.66 -5.93 -52.83
C ARG A 81 32.11 -7.31 -53.32
N THR A 82 31.21 -8.27 -53.30
CA THR A 82 31.17 -9.40 -54.24
C THR A 82 29.72 -9.79 -54.45
N ALA A 83 29.40 -10.23 -55.67
CA ALA A 83 28.04 -10.53 -56.13
C ALA A 83 28.03 -11.85 -56.93
N ALA A 84 26.84 -12.23 -57.41
CA ALA A 84 26.51 -13.45 -58.18
C ALA A 84 26.50 -14.78 -57.37
N GLY A 85 25.66 -15.77 -57.68
CA GLY A 85 24.61 -15.90 -58.71
C GLY A 85 23.31 -16.50 -58.12
N GLU A 86 22.13 -16.39 -58.76
CA GLU A 86 21.63 -17.31 -59.83
C GLU A 86 21.32 -18.73 -59.32
N ARG A 87 20.25 -19.45 -59.69
CA ARG A 87 19.05 -19.28 -60.55
C ARG A 87 18.01 -20.31 -60.07
N GLY A 88 16.70 -20.10 -60.28
CA GLY A 88 15.69 -21.15 -60.04
C GLY A 88 14.26 -20.74 -60.39
N ARG A 89 13.72 -21.23 -61.51
CA ARG A 89 12.33 -21.04 -61.97
C ARG A 89 11.53 -22.34 -61.74
N GLY A 90 10.22 -22.25 -61.50
CA GLY A 90 9.29 -23.39 -61.69
C GLY A 90 8.04 -23.33 -60.79
N PRO A 91 6.84 -23.75 -61.24
CA PRO A 91 5.59 -23.11 -60.81
C PRO A 91 4.57 -24.10 -60.19
N PRO A 92 3.22 -23.96 -60.28
CA PRO A 92 2.39 -23.87 -59.06
C PRO A 92 1.40 -25.04 -58.84
N GLY A 93 0.94 -25.21 -57.60
CA GLY A 93 -0.11 -26.17 -57.23
C GLY A 93 -1.37 -25.49 -56.68
N SER A 94 -2.50 -25.67 -57.36
CA SER A 94 -3.84 -25.20 -56.97
C SER A 94 -4.51 -26.09 -55.91
N LEU A 95 -5.38 -25.52 -55.03
CA LEU A 95 -6.82 -25.88 -54.93
C LEU A 95 -7.58 -25.29 -53.71
N ARG A 96 -8.88 -25.04 -53.93
CA ARG A 96 -10.01 -24.95 -52.96
C ARG A 96 -10.20 -23.72 -52.05
N ALA A 97 -11.06 -22.81 -52.54
CA ALA A 97 -12.21 -22.27 -51.80
C ALA A 97 -13.41 -23.27 -51.90
N PRO A 98 -14.64 -23.06 -51.36
CA PRO A 98 -15.25 -21.92 -50.64
C PRO A 98 -15.69 -22.30 -49.19
N VAL A 99 -16.36 -21.51 -48.35
CA VAL A 99 -17.68 -20.84 -48.40
C VAL A 99 -17.70 -19.67 -47.40
N GLY A 100 -18.48 -18.61 -47.65
CA GLY A 100 -18.62 -17.47 -46.73
C GLY A 100 -20.04 -17.31 -46.17
N GLU A 101 -20.20 -16.45 -45.17
CA GLU A 101 -21.51 -16.00 -44.69
C GLU A 101 -21.49 -14.56 -44.17
N ARG A 102 -22.68 -13.94 -44.04
CA ARG A 102 -22.90 -12.48 -43.94
C ARG A 102 -22.95 -11.93 -42.51
N PRO A 103 -22.78 -10.60 -42.30
CA PRO A 103 -22.80 -9.98 -40.97
C PRO A 103 -24.22 -9.79 -40.40
N GLY A 104 -24.37 -9.95 -39.07
CA GLY A 104 -25.67 -9.93 -38.39
C GLY A 104 -25.70 -9.19 -37.05
N LYS A 105 -26.19 -7.93 -37.10
CA LYS A 105 -26.98 -7.18 -36.10
C LYS A 105 -26.50 -7.02 -34.64
N ALA A 106 -26.62 -5.78 -34.16
CA ALA A 106 -26.52 -5.39 -32.76
C ALA A 106 -27.73 -5.86 -31.92
N ALA A 107 -27.51 -6.04 -30.62
CA ALA A 107 -28.57 -6.18 -29.61
C ALA A 107 -28.34 -5.17 -28.48
N ARG A 108 -29.40 -4.42 -28.10
CA ARG A 108 -29.41 -3.53 -26.92
C ARG A 108 -29.62 -4.35 -25.65
N GLY A 109 -29.02 -3.89 -24.55
CA GLY A 109 -28.84 -4.70 -23.34
C GLY A 109 -30.07 -4.99 -22.48
N GLN A 110 -29.81 -5.76 -21.42
CA GLN A 110 -30.54 -5.74 -20.16
C GLN A 110 -29.56 -5.85 -18.97
N PRO A 111 -29.91 -5.32 -17.78
CA PRO A 111 -29.02 -5.28 -16.62
C PRO A 111 -29.09 -6.58 -15.79
N PHE A 112 -27.94 -7.07 -15.33
CA PHE A 112 -27.88 -8.17 -14.36
C PHE A 112 -27.83 -7.64 -12.92
N ALA A 113 -28.84 -8.01 -12.13
CA ALA A 113 -28.82 -7.94 -10.67
C ALA A 113 -28.45 -9.32 -10.08
N PRO A 114 -27.86 -9.40 -8.87
CA PRO A 114 -27.28 -10.64 -8.34
C PRO A 114 -28.28 -11.46 -7.49
N PRO A 115 -28.19 -12.79 -7.48
CA PRO A 115 -28.92 -13.62 -6.52
C PRO A 115 -28.12 -13.83 -5.23
N TYR A 116 -28.78 -13.67 -4.08
CA TYR A 116 -28.31 -14.12 -2.77
C TYR A 116 -29.12 -15.33 -2.29
N ALA A 117 -28.45 -16.16 -1.48
CA ALA A 117 -29.01 -17.16 -0.54
C ALA A 117 -29.68 -18.43 -1.09
N LEU A 118 -29.12 -19.60 -0.72
CA LEU A 118 -29.71 -20.47 0.31
C LEU A 118 -28.69 -21.53 0.78
N LEU A 119 -28.82 -21.96 2.05
CA LEU A 119 -27.95 -22.96 2.70
C LEU A 119 -28.76 -24.23 3.03
N ALA A 120 -28.30 -25.40 2.58
CA ALA A 120 -28.61 -26.70 3.18
C ALA A 120 -27.53 -27.74 2.81
N PRO A 121 -27.28 -28.78 3.63
CA PRO A 121 -26.01 -29.51 3.62
C PRO A 121 -26.02 -30.79 2.77
N LEU A 122 -24.85 -31.15 2.22
CA LEU A 122 -24.60 -32.48 1.67
C LEU A 122 -23.53 -33.23 2.48
N ARG A 123 -23.81 -34.52 2.71
CA ARG A 123 -23.01 -35.43 3.55
C ARG A 123 -21.83 -36.00 2.78
N CYS A 124 -20.73 -36.27 3.49
CA CYS A 124 -19.65 -37.10 2.97
C CYS A 124 -20.12 -38.55 2.75
N THR A 125 -19.81 -39.12 1.58
CA THR A 125 -19.69 -40.57 1.39
C THR A 125 -18.42 -40.86 0.59
N VAL A 126 -17.63 -41.82 1.07
CA VAL A 126 -16.35 -42.23 0.48
C VAL A 126 -16.56 -43.54 -0.26
N THR A 127 -16.23 -43.56 -1.56
CA THR A 127 -16.01 -44.78 -2.35
C THR A 127 -14.93 -44.49 -3.39
N GLY A 128 -14.04 -45.43 -3.63
CA GLY A 128 -13.08 -45.39 -4.74
C GLY A 128 -12.92 -46.77 -5.38
N PRO A 129 -12.11 -46.92 -6.43
CA PRO A 129 -11.64 -48.24 -6.86
C PRO A 129 -10.11 -48.40 -6.98
N ARG A 130 -9.72 -49.67 -6.89
CA ARG A 130 -8.41 -50.32 -7.18
C ARG A 130 -8.21 -50.48 -8.71
N VAL A 131 -7.09 -50.91 -9.34
CA VAL A 131 -5.69 -51.28 -9.00
C VAL A 131 -4.88 -51.38 -10.32
N ALA A 132 -3.54 -51.20 -10.31
CA ALA A 132 -2.61 -51.90 -11.25
C ALA A 132 -1.14 -51.93 -10.74
N GLN A 133 -0.46 -53.06 -10.97
CA GLN A 133 0.97 -53.41 -10.79
C GLN A 133 1.30 -54.51 -11.86
N PRO A 134 2.54 -55.04 -12.11
CA PRO A 134 3.80 -55.12 -11.33
C PRO A 134 5.06 -54.76 -12.21
N PRO A 135 6.32 -55.32 -12.11
CA PRO A 135 7.11 -56.07 -11.08
C PRO A 135 8.51 -55.41 -10.78
N GLY A 136 9.55 -55.99 -10.13
CA GLY A 136 9.61 -57.10 -9.16
C GLY A 136 10.96 -57.87 -8.98
N ARG A 137 11.85 -57.42 -8.06
CA ARG A 137 12.97 -58.19 -7.36
C ARG A 137 14.24 -58.59 -8.19
N PRO A 138 15.38 -59.06 -7.59
CA PRO A 138 15.62 -59.66 -6.24
C PRO A 138 16.85 -59.20 -5.41
N ARG A 139 17.06 -59.87 -4.24
CA ARG A 139 18.21 -59.76 -3.29
C ARG A 139 19.28 -60.86 -3.52
N ARG A 140 20.48 -60.73 -2.92
CA ARG A 140 21.41 -61.84 -2.60
C ARG A 140 22.32 -61.54 -1.38
N ASP A 141 22.97 -62.59 -0.85
CA ASP A 141 23.63 -62.64 0.47
C ASP A 141 25.19 -62.69 0.46
N ARG A 142 25.77 -62.68 1.68
CA ARG A 142 27.17 -62.83 2.21
C ARG A 142 28.05 -64.00 1.67
N PRO A 143 29.31 -64.25 2.13
CA PRO A 143 30.47 -63.44 2.65
C PRO A 143 31.84 -63.93 2.01
N PRO A 144 33.00 -64.21 2.69
CA PRO A 144 33.89 -63.47 3.63
C PRO A 144 35.39 -63.31 3.17
N GLY A 145 36.23 -62.50 3.87
CA GLY A 145 37.62 -62.92 4.24
C GLY A 145 38.89 -62.05 3.95
N VAL A 146 39.64 -61.74 5.04
CA VAL A 146 41.11 -62.00 5.27
C VAL A 146 42.27 -61.13 4.63
N ARG A 147 43.12 -60.58 5.54
CA ARG A 147 44.61 -60.28 5.53
C ARG A 147 45.26 -58.96 4.99
N GLY A 148 46.32 -58.56 5.73
CA GLY A 148 47.42 -57.60 5.38
C GLY A 148 47.22 -56.20 6.00
N GLY A 149 48.06 -55.60 6.87
CA GLY A 149 49.53 -55.63 7.09
C GLY A 149 50.13 -54.28 6.61
N ARG A 150 50.98 -53.50 7.30
CA ARG A 150 51.87 -53.65 8.48
C ARG A 150 52.30 -52.24 9.01
N SER A 151 52.65 -52.11 10.32
CA SER A 151 53.79 -51.28 10.87
C SER A 151 53.80 -49.73 10.67
N ARG A 152 54.15 -48.83 11.62
CA ARG A 152 55.06 -48.90 12.80
C ARG A 152 54.85 -47.73 13.80
N ARG A 153 55.00 -48.02 15.11
CA ARG A 153 55.53 -47.22 16.27
C ARG A 153 55.16 -45.72 16.48
N GLY A 154 54.85 -45.25 17.70
CA GLY A 154 54.62 -46.00 18.96
C GLY A 154 54.64 -45.19 20.29
N LYS A 155 54.51 -45.94 21.41
CA LYS A 155 54.76 -45.62 22.84
C LYS A 155 53.82 -44.60 23.54
N THR A 156 52.86 -44.97 24.43
CA THR A 156 52.90 -45.58 25.81
C THR A 156 53.30 -44.59 26.93
N ARG A 157 52.74 -44.58 28.17
CA ARG A 157 52.24 -45.64 29.10
C ARG A 157 51.16 -45.02 30.06
N VAL A 158 50.00 -45.64 30.35
CA VAL A 158 49.65 -46.71 31.33
C VAL A 158 49.14 -46.23 32.71
N SER A 159 48.01 -46.78 33.14
CA SER A 159 47.48 -46.79 34.52
C SER A 159 47.76 -48.14 35.21
N PRO A 160 47.60 -48.25 36.54
CA PRO A 160 46.98 -49.47 37.08
C PRO A 160 46.03 -49.25 38.28
N ARG A 161 45.06 -50.17 38.44
CA ARG A 161 44.49 -50.56 39.75
C ARG A 161 45.37 -51.68 40.37
N PRO A 162 45.21 -52.01 41.66
CA PRO A 162 44.44 -53.21 41.98
C PRO A 162 43.59 -53.13 43.27
N ASP A 163 42.79 -54.17 43.51
CA ASP A 163 41.92 -54.39 44.69
C ASP A 163 42.54 -55.38 45.70
N THR A 164 41.80 -55.68 46.80
CA THR A 164 42.04 -56.71 47.87
C THR A 164 43.05 -56.33 48.98
N ALA A 165 42.92 -56.72 50.27
CA ALA A 165 41.95 -57.60 50.96
C ALA A 165 41.69 -57.21 52.46
N THR A 166 40.72 -57.92 53.06
CA THR A 166 40.27 -58.04 54.47
C THR A 166 41.27 -57.98 55.64
N ALA A 167 40.83 -57.42 56.79
CA ALA A 167 40.97 -58.00 58.17
C ALA A 167 40.12 -57.21 59.21
N SER A 168 39.78 -57.81 60.36
CA SER A 168 38.90 -57.22 61.42
C SER A 168 39.63 -57.00 62.78
N PRO A 169 39.00 -56.83 63.98
CA PRO A 169 39.38 -55.80 64.98
C PRO A 169 40.06 -56.39 66.24
N PRO A 170 40.32 -55.66 67.36
CA PRO A 170 39.35 -55.11 68.34
C PRO A 170 39.69 -53.63 68.71
N GLY A 171 39.07 -52.85 69.61
CA GLY A 171 38.13 -53.02 70.72
C GLY A 171 38.48 -51.95 71.78
N GLY A 172 37.51 -51.34 72.48
CA GLY A 172 37.81 -50.28 73.47
C GLY A 172 36.59 -49.49 73.95
N THR A 173 36.37 -49.46 75.26
CA THR A 173 35.17 -48.93 75.94
C THR A 173 35.29 -47.48 76.40
N GLY A 174 34.20 -46.69 76.42
CA GLY A 174 34.19 -45.43 77.18
C GLY A 174 32.95 -44.50 77.08
N ARG A 175 32.17 -44.42 78.17
CA ARG A 175 31.28 -43.31 78.62
C ARG A 175 30.19 -42.70 77.71
N ARG A 176 28.93 -42.86 78.17
CA ARG A 176 27.77 -41.94 78.05
C ARG A 176 27.92 -40.72 78.99
N PRO A 177 26.99 -39.74 79.03
CA PRO A 177 26.17 -39.12 77.96
C PRO A 177 26.11 -37.57 78.05
N LYS A 178 25.47 -36.88 77.08
CA LYS A 178 24.48 -35.77 77.32
C LYS A 178 24.03 -35.09 76.01
N GLY A 179 22.73 -34.77 75.94
CA GLY A 179 22.29 -33.44 75.50
C GLY A 179 21.84 -33.20 74.05
N ALA A 180 20.53 -33.00 73.93
CA ALA A 180 19.89 -31.94 73.12
C ALA A 180 19.65 -32.11 71.59
N GLN A 181 18.38 -31.82 71.24
CA GLN A 181 17.85 -31.36 69.95
C GLN A 181 17.86 -32.32 68.75
N GLY A 182 16.71 -32.98 68.55
CA GLY A 182 16.38 -33.62 67.28
C GLY A 182 16.15 -32.58 66.18
N GLY A 183 16.93 -32.68 65.09
CA GLY A 183 16.78 -31.81 63.93
C GLY A 183 15.48 -32.08 63.18
N GLN A 184 14.62 -31.07 63.07
CA GLN A 184 13.54 -31.10 62.08
C GLN A 184 14.14 -31.08 60.68
N ALA A 185 13.76 -32.05 59.83
CA ALA A 185 14.16 -32.09 58.44
C ALA A 185 13.63 -30.86 57.70
N GLY A 186 14.52 -29.92 57.36
CA GLY A 186 14.17 -28.72 56.62
C GLY A 186 13.61 -29.06 55.24
N ALA A 187 12.30 -28.86 55.05
CA ALA A 187 11.63 -29.07 53.77
C ALA A 187 12.24 -28.15 52.71
N ALA A 188 12.98 -28.73 51.77
CA ALA A 188 13.67 -27.98 50.73
C ALA A 188 12.68 -27.16 49.88
N ALA A 189 12.80 -25.84 49.93
CA ALA A 189 11.91 -24.93 49.22
C ALA A 189 11.87 -25.27 47.71
N PRO A 190 10.68 -25.34 47.08
CA PRO A 190 10.56 -25.83 45.70
C PRO A 190 11.35 -24.93 44.75
N ARG A 191 12.39 -25.52 44.13
CA ARG A 191 13.27 -24.83 43.16
C ARG A 191 12.42 -24.20 42.06
N ARG A 192 12.34 -22.85 42.06
CA ARG A 192 11.57 -22.07 41.07
C ARG A 192 12.01 -22.50 39.66
N PRO A 193 11.10 -23.00 38.79
CA PRO A 193 11.49 -23.56 37.49
C PRO A 193 12.28 -22.53 36.66
N GLY A 194 13.31 -22.99 35.93
CA GLY A 194 14.17 -22.12 35.12
C GLY A 194 13.39 -21.27 34.10
N ARG A 195 13.95 -20.13 33.68
CA ARG A 195 13.31 -19.18 32.73
C ARG A 195 12.76 -19.89 31.50
N VAL A 196 13.54 -20.84 30.94
CA VAL A 196 13.19 -21.67 29.76
C VAL A 196 12.00 -22.60 30.01
N ARG A 197 11.93 -23.24 31.18
CA ARG A 197 10.79 -24.12 31.54
C ARG A 197 9.50 -23.32 31.74
N ARG A 198 9.60 -22.08 32.28
CA ARG A 198 8.45 -21.16 32.41
C ARG A 198 7.98 -20.60 31.07
N THR A 199 8.87 -20.26 30.13
CA THR A 199 8.48 -19.82 28.79
C THR A 199 7.89 -20.97 27.97
N ALA A 200 8.47 -22.17 28.02
CA ALA A 200 7.92 -23.35 27.36
C ALA A 200 6.52 -23.72 27.91
N ALA A 201 6.30 -23.64 29.22
CA ALA A 201 4.98 -23.85 29.82
C ALA A 201 3.96 -22.77 29.41
N ALA A 202 4.36 -21.50 29.32
CA ALA A 202 3.49 -20.43 28.85
C ALA A 202 3.11 -20.59 27.36
N LEU A 203 4.05 -20.99 26.50
CA LEU A 203 3.81 -21.28 25.09
C LEU A 203 2.84 -22.48 24.92
N ARG A 204 2.97 -23.53 25.75
CA ARG A 204 2.00 -24.65 25.78
C ARG A 204 0.63 -24.28 26.36
N ALA A 205 0.51 -23.19 27.11
CA ALA A 205 -0.78 -22.73 27.64
C ALA A 205 -1.57 -21.87 26.63
N ASP A 206 -0.88 -21.09 25.78
CA ASP A 206 -1.50 -20.14 24.84
C ASP A 206 -1.51 -20.64 23.36
N TRP A 207 -1.19 -21.92 23.08
CA TRP A 207 -1.10 -22.42 21.69
C TRP A 207 -2.42 -22.31 20.91
N ARG A 208 -3.56 -22.67 21.52
CA ARG A 208 -4.89 -22.57 20.88
C ARG A 208 -5.22 -21.12 20.50
N ARG A 209 -4.84 -20.17 21.37
CA ARG A 209 -5.01 -18.73 21.15
C ARG A 209 -4.12 -18.22 20.02
N SER A 210 -2.91 -18.76 19.91
CA SER A 210 -1.98 -18.47 18.80
C SER A 210 -2.49 -19.02 17.47
N VAL A 211 -3.01 -20.25 17.43
CA VAL A 211 -3.65 -20.83 16.23
C VAL A 211 -4.86 -20.01 15.79
N LEU A 212 -5.77 -19.65 16.72
CA LEU A 212 -6.91 -18.79 16.39
C LEU A 212 -6.47 -17.41 15.90
N ALA A 213 -5.39 -16.83 16.44
CA ALA A 213 -4.82 -15.58 15.96
C ALA A 213 -4.30 -15.70 14.52
N VAL A 214 -3.55 -16.76 14.20
CA VAL A 214 -3.08 -17.06 12.83
C VAL A 214 -4.24 -17.19 11.85
N LEU A 215 -5.26 -18.00 12.18
CA LEU A 215 -6.45 -18.18 11.34
C LEU A 215 -7.22 -16.87 11.14
N SER A 216 -7.27 -16.01 12.15
CA SER A 216 -7.92 -14.70 12.05
C SER A 216 -7.11 -13.72 11.20
N GLY A 217 -5.78 -13.78 11.25
CA GLY A 217 -4.91 -13.00 10.36
C GLY A 217 -5.02 -13.42 8.89
N LEU A 218 -5.09 -14.71 8.62
CA LEU A 218 -5.38 -15.24 7.27
C LEU A 218 -6.78 -14.85 6.79
N ALA A 219 -7.78 -14.84 7.68
CA ALA A 219 -9.11 -14.32 7.35
C ALA A 219 -9.07 -12.83 6.99
N LEU A 220 -8.29 -12.01 7.71
CA LEU A 220 -8.08 -10.61 7.34
C LEU A 220 -7.40 -10.49 5.97
N ALA A 221 -6.39 -11.32 5.66
CA ALA A 221 -5.72 -11.31 4.36
C ALA A 221 -6.70 -11.61 3.21
N ALA A 222 -7.59 -12.58 3.39
CA ALA A 222 -8.64 -12.93 2.43
C ALA A 222 -9.75 -11.86 2.27
N ALA A 223 -9.78 -10.83 3.13
CA ALA A 223 -10.65 -9.68 2.95
C ALA A 223 -10.12 -8.69 1.89
N PHE A 224 -8.82 -8.72 1.57
CA PHE A 224 -8.22 -7.88 0.54
C PHE A 224 -8.33 -8.53 -0.85
N PRO A 225 -8.25 -7.72 -1.93
CA PRO A 225 -8.06 -8.26 -3.27
C PRO A 225 -6.80 -9.14 -3.38
N PRO A 226 -6.80 -10.16 -4.24
CA PRO A 226 -7.82 -10.47 -5.26
C PRO A 226 -9.08 -11.16 -4.73
N TYR A 227 -9.11 -11.58 -3.46
CA TYR A 227 -10.22 -12.34 -2.86
C TYR A 227 -11.42 -11.47 -2.49
N GLY A 228 -11.18 -10.32 -1.84
CA GLY A 228 -12.19 -9.28 -1.61
C GLY A 228 -13.35 -9.66 -0.66
N TYR A 229 -13.21 -10.69 0.18
CA TYR A 229 -14.25 -11.10 1.13
C TYR A 229 -14.31 -10.17 2.34
N TRP A 230 -14.76 -8.93 2.14
CA TRP A 230 -14.74 -7.84 3.13
C TRP A 230 -15.32 -8.23 4.50
N GLN A 231 -16.30 -9.15 4.55
CA GLN A 231 -16.90 -9.66 5.78
C GLN A 231 -15.84 -10.30 6.71
N LEU A 232 -14.80 -10.90 6.15
CA LEU A 232 -13.71 -11.51 6.91
C LEU A 232 -12.88 -10.47 7.65
N SER A 233 -12.86 -9.19 7.23
CA SER A 233 -12.23 -8.11 8.01
C SER A 233 -12.96 -7.90 9.34
N VAL A 234 -14.29 -7.85 9.32
CA VAL A 234 -15.13 -7.74 10.53
C VAL A 234 -14.95 -8.98 11.42
N VAL A 235 -14.92 -10.19 10.84
CA VAL A 235 -14.69 -11.44 11.58
C VAL A 235 -13.30 -11.46 12.23
N ALA A 236 -12.26 -11.05 11.50
CA ALA A 236 -10.89 -11.01 11.99
C ALA A 236 -10.71 -10.01 13.15
N VAL A 237 -11.28 -8.79 13.03
CA VAL A 237 -11.27 -7.81 14.13
C VAL A 237 -12.07 -8.32 15.33
N THR A 238 -13.24 -8.94 15.10
CA THR A 238 -14.04 -9.58 16.15
C THR A 238 -13.20 -10.63 16.90
N ALA A 239 -12.50 -11.50 16.17
CA ALA A 239 -11.66 -12.52 16.75
C ALA A 239 -10.47 -11.93 17.52
N LEU A 240 -9.75 -10.93 16.97
CA LEU A 240 -8.64 -10.28 17.67
C LEU A 240 -9.09 -9.57 18.95
N ALA A 241 -10.26 -8.93 18.93
CA ALA A 241 -10.89 -8.33 20.12
C ALA A 241 -11.21 -9.40 21.19
N LEU A 242 -11.82 -10.52 20.80
CA LEU A 242 -12.08 -11.65 21.71
C LEU A 242 -10.80 -12.26 22.28
N LEU A 243 -9.77 -12.44 21.45
CA LEU A 243 -8.49 -13.02 21.83
C LEU A 243 -7.67 -12.10 22.74
N THR A 244 -7.84 -10.76 22.67
CA THR A 244 -7.11 -9.78 23.51
C THR A 244 -7.87 -9.38 24.79
N LYS A 245 -9.21 -9.45 24.80
CA LYS A 245 -10.06 -9.09 25.94
C LYS A 245 -9.64 -9.78 27.25
N GLY A 246 -9.45 -8.98 28.30
CA GLY A 246 -9.15 -9.46 29.66
C GLY A 246 -7.75 -10.06 29.83
N ARG A 247 -6.87 -9.97 28.83
CA ARG A 247 -5.51 -10.51 28.89
C ARG A 247 -4.52 -9.48 29.46
N ARG A 248 -3.35 -9.95 29.88
CA ARG A 248 -2.23 -9.06 30.24
C ARG A 248 -1.71 -8.39 28.96
N PRO A 249 -1.35 -7.09 28.96
CA PRO A 249 -0.92 -6.39 27.74
C PRO A 249 0.19 -7.13 26.98
N LYS A 250 1.19 -7.70 27.69
CA LYS A 250 2.26 -8.51 27.08
C LYS A 250 1.75 -9.78 26.35
N GLN A 251 0.71 -10.45 26.87
CA GLN A 251 0.11 -11.60 26.19
C GLN A 251 -0.74 -11.18 24.99
N ALA A 252 -1.34 -10.00 25.04
CA ALA A 252 -2.13 -9.46 23.95
C ALA A 252 -1.25 -8.90 22.82
N ALA A 253 -0.12 -8.29 23.15
CA ALA A 253 0.93 -7.88 22.22
C ALA A 253 1.44 -9.05 21.37
N TRP A 254 1.75 -10.19 22.01
CA TRP A 254 2.14 -11.42 21.30
C TRP A 254 1.03 -11.92 20.36
N THR A 255 -0.24 -11.80 20.75
CA THR A 255 -1.37 -12.21 19.92
C THR A 255 -1.61 -11.28 18.73
N GLY A 256 -1.39 -9.97 18.89
CA GLY A 256 -1.38 -9.04 17.76
C GLY A 256 -0.28 -9.39 16.75
N PHE A 257 0.95 -9.64 17.23
CA PHE A 257 2.05 -10.06 16.36
C PHE A 257 1.75 -11.37 15.61
N VAL A 258 1.31 -12.42 16.32
CA VAL A 258 0.99 -13.73 15.72
C VAL A 258 -0.24 -13.67 14.78
N PHE A 259 -1.15 -12.72 15.00
CA PHE A 259 -2.22 -12.40 14.05
C PHE A 259 -1.66 -11.73 12.78
N ALA A 260 -0.76 -10.76 12.94
CA ALA A 260 -0.33 -9.89 11.86
C ALA A 260 0.73 -10.51 10.93
N VAL A 261 1.62 -11.37 11.44
CA VAL A 261 2.63 -12.05 10.60
C VAL A 261 2.02 -12.80 9.41
N PRO A 262 1.06 -13.74 9.59
CA PRO A 262 0.46 -14.44 8.45
C PRO A 262 -0.45 -13.53 7.61
N PHE A 263 -1.01 -12.47 8.20
CA PHE A 263 -1.76 -11.44 7.47
C PHE A 263 -0.87 -10.72 6.45
N PHE A 264 0.23 -10.11 6.91
CA PHE A 264 1.13 -9.35 6.03
C PHE A 264 1.92 -10.26 5.07
N VAL A 265 2.38 -11.44 5.50
CA VAL A 265 3.08 -12.38 4.60
C VAL A 265 2.19 -12.79 3.42
N TRP A 266 0.89 -12.97 3.64
CA TRP A 266 -0.07 -13.25 2.56
C TRP A 266 -0.40 -12.00 1.74
N LEU A 267 -0.68 -10.87 2.39
CA LEU A 267 -1.06 -9.62 1.73
C LEU A 267 0.06 -9.12 0.79
N LEU A 268 1.31 -9.23 1.23
CA LEU A 268 2.51 -8.69 0.60
C LEU A 268 3.31 -9.75 -0.16
N GLN A 269 2.75 -10.95 -0.38
CA GLN A 269 3.42 -12.04 -1.12
C GLN A 269 3.84 -11.61 -2.53
N TRP A 270 3.22 -10.59 -3.11
CA TRP A 270 3.60 -10.01 -4.40
C TRP A 270 5.01 -9.43 -4.45
N LEU A 271 5.61 -9.06 -3.30
CA LEU A 271 7.01 -8.65 -3.20
C LEU A 271 8.02 -9.79 -3.44
N HIS A 272 7.58 -11.05 -3.60
CA HIS A 272 8.50 -12.17 -3.87
C HIS A 272 9.31 -11.98 -5.17
N VAL A 273 8.84 -11.13 -6.08
CA VAL A 273 9.55 -10.72 -7.31
C VAL A 273 10.86 -9.97 -6.99
N VAL A 274 10.89 -9.23 -5.87
CA VAL A 274 12.10 -8.58 -5.32
C VAL A 274 12.88 -9.55 -4.43
N GLY A 275 12.17 -10.36 -3.66
CA GLY A 275 12.72 -11.48 -2.90
C GLY A 275 11.86 -11.88 -1.70
N TRP A 276 11.91 -13.17 -1.33
CA TRP A 276 11.20 -13.69 -0.15
C TRP A 276 11.68 -13.09 1.18
N ASP A 277 12.93 -12.65 1.24
CA ASP A 277 13.49 -11.92 2.36
C ASP A 277 12.91 -10.49 2.48
N ALA A 278 12.57 -9.84 1.36
CA ALA A 278 11.82 -8.58 1.35
C ALA A 278 10.38 -8.79 1.82
N VAL A 279 9.69 -9.83 1.33
CA VAL A 279 8.35 -10.23 1.81
C VAL A 279 8.36 -10.44 3.33
N VAL A 280 9.26 -11.29 3.84
CA VAL A 280 9.34 -11.63 5.27
C VAL A 280 9.78 -10.42 6.09
N GLY A 281 10.79 -9.67 5.64
CA GLY A 281 11.32 -8.50 6.33
C GLY A 281 10.26 -7.42 6.53
N LEU A 282 9.61 -6.99 5.45
CA LEU A 282 8.54 -5.99 5.53
C LEU A 282 7.35 -6.52 6.33
N SER A 283 6.93 -7.78 6.10
CA SER A 283 5.81 -8.36 6.86
C SER A 283 6.05 -8.44 8.36
N VAL A 284 7.30 -8.64 8.81
CA VAL A 284 7.67 -8.63 10.23
C VAL A 284 7.71 -7.20 10.79
N ILE A 285 8.14 -6.21 10.01
CA ILE A 285 8.10 -4.79 10.39
C ILE A 285 6.64 -4.33 10.54
N GLU A 286 5.79 -4.60 9.54
CA GLU A 286 4.36 -4.27 9.58
C GLU A 286 3.65 -5.00 10.73
N ALA A 287 3.92 -6.29 10.92
CA ALA A 287 3.40 -7.05 12.07
C ALA A 287 3.90 -6.53 13.43
N ALA A 288 5.02 -5.79 13.48
CA ALA A 288 5.50 -5.20 14.72
C ALA A 288 4.59 -4.06 15.22
N PHE A 289 3.86 -3.35 14.35
CA PHE A 289 2.84 -2.37 14.75
C PHE A 289 1.62 -3.01 15.43
N PHE A 290 1.35 -4.29 15.14
CA PHE A 290 0.30 -5.04 15.83
C PHE A 290 0.71 -5.46 17.25
N VAL A 291 1.98 -5.33 17.64
CA VAL A 291 2.47 -5.52 19.03
C VAL A 291 1.89 -4.47 19.98
N PRO A 292 2.07 -3.14 19.77
CA PRO A 292 1.39 -2.13 20.56
C PRO A 292 -0.13 -2.16 20.37
N LEU A 293 -0.67 -2.46 19.17
CA LEU A 293 -2.12 -2.61 18.98
C LEU A 293 -2.71 -3.68 19.91
N GLY A 294 -2.15 -4.89 19.92
CA GLY A 294 -2.61 -5.97 20.80
C GLY A 294 -2.53 -5.59 22.28
N ALA A 295 -1.46 -4.91 22.69
CA ALA A 295 -1.31 -4.39 24.06
C ALA A 295 -2.38 -3.33 24.40
N ALA A 296 -2.60 -2.39 23.48
CA ALA A 296 -3.53 -1.28 23.61
C ALA A 296 -4.99 -1.76 23.63
N LEU A 297 -5.37 -2.69 22.75
CA LEU A 297 -6.69 -3.35 22.77
C LEU A 297 -6.96 -4.00 24.14
N ALA A 298 -5.98 -4.71 24.72
CA ALA A 298 -6.14 -5.29 26.06
C ALA A 298 -6.25 -4.24 27.20
N LEU A 299 -5.63 -3.06 27.05
CA LEU A 299 -5.78 -1.94 27.98
C LEU A 299 -7.15 -1.25 27.82
N ALA A 300 -7.50 -0.82 26.61
CA ALA A 300 -8.79 -0.24 26.25
C ALA A 300 -9.96 -1.16 26.65
N SER A 301 -9.76 -2.48 26.57
CA SER A 301 -10.73 -3.49 27.04
C SER A 301 -11.12 -3.40 28.53
N ARG A 302 -10.41 -2.61 29.35
CA ARG A 302 -10.71 -2.40 30.77
C ARG A 302 -11.75 -1.31 31.02
N LEU A 303 -11.97 -0.44 30.05
CA LEU A 303 -12.90 0.69 30.18
C LEU A 303 -14.36 0.25 29.89
N PRO A 304 -15.36 0.95 30.44
CA PRO A 304 -16.73 0.87 29.93
C PRO A 304 -16.77 1.34 28.47
N GLY A 305 -17.66 0.78 27.65
CA GLY A 305 -17.74 1.12 26.22
C GLY A 305 -16.55 0.65 25.37
N TRP A 306 -15.77 -0.34 25.83
CA TRP A 306 -14.51 -0.76 25.19
C TRP A 306 -14.49 -1.00 23.67
N PRO A 307 -15.57 -1.39 22.96
CA PRO A 307 -15.55 -1.45 21.49
C PRO A 307 -15.20 -0.11 20.83
N LEU A 308 -15.68 1.01 21.39
CA LEU A 308 -15.39 2.36 20.90
C LEU A 308 -13.90 2.68 21.03
N TRP A 309 -13.35 2.50 22.23
CA TRP A 309 -11.93 2.75 22.50
C TRP A 309 -11.02 1.82 21.68
N GLY A 310 -11.45 0.57 21.45
CA GLY A 310 -10.74 -0.38 20.59
C GLY A 310 -10.69 0.05 19.13
N ALA A 311 -11.77 0.62 18.60
CA ALA A 311 -11.80 1.18 17.24
C ALA A 311 -10.90 2.41 17.09
N CYS A 312 -10.93 3.33 18.07
CA CYS A 312 -10.01 4.48 18.12
C CYS A 312 -8.54 4.04 18.22
N VAL A 313 -8.25 2.99 19.00
CA VAL A 313 -6.92 2.38 19.11
C VAL A 313 -6.45 1.73 17.80
N TRP A 314 -7.37 1.20 16.98
CA TRP A 314 -7.03 0.69 15.65
C TRP A 314 -6.63 1.82 14.69
N VAL A 315 -7.42 2.90 14.63
CA VAL A 315 -7.06 4.10 13.84
C VAL A 315 -5.72 4.70 14.30
N ALA A 316 -5.43 4.67 15.60
CA ALA A 316 -4.13 5.11 16.12
C ALA A 316 -2.94 4.26 15.66
N GLU A 317 -3.14 2.97 15.38
CA GLU A 317 -2.09 2.09 14.83
C GLU A 317 -1.90 2.33 13.33
N GLU A 318 -2.98 2.32 12.54
CA GLU A 318 -2.91 2.61 11.11
C GLU A 318 -2.28 3.98 10.88
N ALA A 319 -2.75 5.05 11.56
CA ALA A 319 -2.17 6.39 11.44
C ALA A 319 -0.66 6.48 11.77
N ALA A 320 -0.13 5.57 12.61
CA ALA A 320 1.30 5.50 12.91
C ALA A 320 2.07 4.72 11.84
N ARG A 321 1.53 3.60 11.36
CA ARG A 321 2.12 2.73 10.33
C ARG A 321 2.10 3.36 8.94
N ASP A 322 1.06 4.14 8.65
CA ASP A 322 0.90 4.98 7.46
C ASP A 322 1.93 6.14 7.39
N ARG A 323 2.76 6.34 8.44
CA ARG A 323 3.75 7.45 8.52
C ARG A 323 5.16 7.04 8.95
N LEU A 324 5.34 5.87 9.56
CA LEU A 324 6.59 5.44 10.17
C LEU A 324 6.96 4.01 9.76
N PRO A 325 8.26 3.70 9.55
CA PRO A 325 9.36 4.61 9.25
C PRO A 325 9.32 5.10 7.79
N PHE A 326 10.20 6.04 7.41
CA PHE A 326 10.46 6.45 6.02
C PHE A 326 9.26 6.96 5.21
N GLY A 327 8.29 7.60 5.86
CA GLY A 327 7.03 8.01 5.23
C GLY A 327 5.88 7.02 5.42
N GLY A 328 6.17 5.81 5.91
CA GLY A 328 5.18 4.79 6.27
C GLY A 328 4.73 3.89 5.12
N PHE A 329 3.94 2.87 5.45
CA PHE A 329 3.47 1.86 4.50
C PHE A 329 1.96 1.59 4.70
N PRO A 330 1.08 2.39 4.06
CA PRO A 330 -0.37 2.34 4.30
C PRO A 330 -1.10 1.09 3.75
N TRP A 331 -0.37 0.08 3.28
CA TRP A 331 -0.96 -1.18 2.82
C TRP A 331 -1.65 -1.92 3.98
N GLY A 332 -2.70 -2.69 3.69
CA GLY A 332 -3.34 -3.53 4.72
C GLY A 332 -4.25 -2.80 5.72
N ARG A 333 -4.54 -1.51 5.52
CA ARG A 333 -5.57 -0.78 6.29
C ARG A 333 -6.96 -1.40 6.11
N LEU A 334 -7.78 -1.44 7.17
CA LEU A 334 -9.16 -1.95 7.11
C LEU A 334 -10.01 -1.23 6.06
N ALA A 335 -9.74 0.06 5.83
CA ALA A 335 -10.40 0.85 4.80
C ALA A 335 -10.23 0.27 3.38
N PHE A 336 -9.03 -0.21 3.02
CA PHE A 336 -8.75 -0.75 1.68
C PHE A 336 -9.35 -2.15 1.47
N ALA A 337 -9.47 -2.98 2.52
CA ALA A 337 -10.29 -4.21 2.47
C ALA A 337 -11.79 -3.92 2.28
N ASN A 338 -12.22 -2.68 2.56
CA ASN A 338 -13.62 -2.26 2.58
C ASN A 338 -13.93 -1.19 1.51
N ALA A 339 -13.11 -1.06 0.46
CA ALA A 339 -13.29 -0.12 -0.65
C ALA A 339 -14.43 -0.49 -1.65
N GLY A 340 -15.17 -1.56 -1.38
CA GLY A 340 -16.32 -2.01 -2.16
C GLY A 340 -17.37 -2.71 -1.30
N SER A 341 -17.54 -2.26 -0.06
CA SER A 341 -18.39 -2.85 0.97
C SER A 341 -19.45 -1.84 1.43
N PRO A 342 -20.43 -2.24 2.27
CA PRO A 342 -21.33 -1.28 2.89
C PRO A 342 -20.62 -0.19 3.69
N PHE A 343 -19.39 -0.39 4.18
CA PHE A 343 -18.63 0.62 4.93
C PHE A 343 -18.00 1.72 4.05
N THR A 344 -17.85 1.51 2.72
CA THR A 344 -17.14 2.46 1.84
C THR A 344 -17.66 3.90 1.91
N PRO A 345 -18.98 4.18 1.99
CA PRO A 345 -19.51 5.54 2.08
C PRO A 345 -18.95 6.37 3.25
N PHE A 346 -18.51 5.76 4.35
CA PHE A 346 -17.86 6.51 5.44
C PHE A 346 -16.60 7.27 5.00
N ALA A 347 -15.97 6.88 3.88
CA ALA A 347 -14.86 7.62 3.29
C ALA A 347 -15.25 9.05 2.91
N ALA A 348 -16.48 9.29 2.41
CA ALA A 348 -16.96 10.63 2.07
C ALA A 348 -17.21 11.54 3.29
N LEU A 349 -17.24 10.97 4.51
CA LEU A 349 -17.43 11.72 5.76
C LEU A 349 -16.14 11.99 6.52
N GLY A 350 -15.22 11.01 6.58
CA GLY A 350 -13.99 11.15 7.36
C GLY A 350 -12.82 10.34 6.83
N GLY A 351 -12.81 10.10 5.52
CA GLY A 351 -11.74 9.41 4.81
C GLY A 351 -11.58 7.94 5.16
N ALA A 352 -10.47 7.38 4.70
CA ALA A 352 -10.04 6.03 5.08
C ALA A 352 -10.10 5.77 6.61
N PRO A 353 -9.67 6.71 7.50
CA PRO A 353 -9.71 6.51 8.95
C PRO A 353 -11.12 6.23 9.51
N LEU A 354 -12.17 6.84 8.96
CA LEU A 354 -13.54 6.60 9.42
C LEU A 354 -14.10 5.26 8.93
N VAL A 355 -13.67 4.78 7.75
CA VAL A 355 -14.00 3.42 7.28
C VAL A 355 -13.34 2.39 8.21
N THR A 356 -12.04 2.55 8.51
CA THR A 356 -11.32 1.72 9.49
C THR A 356 -12.02 1.71 10.84
N PHE A 357 -12.40 2.89 11.36
CA PHE A 357 -13.16 3.01 12.61
C PHE A 357 -14.50 2.26 12.56
N GLY A 358 -15.29 2.40 11.49
CA GLY A 358 -16.58 1.73 11.34
C GLY A 358 -16.46 0.20 11.36
N VAL A 359 -15.48 -0.34 10.62
CA VAL A 359 -15.18 -1.79 10.58
C VAL A 359 -14.72 -2.28 11.96
N ALA A 360 -13.79 -1.55 12.60
CA ALA A 360 -13.24 -1.93 13.89
C ALA A 360 -14.26 -1.84 15.03
N LEU A 361 -15.13 -0.82 15.01
CA LEU A 361 -16.24 -0.66 15.95
C LEU A 361 -17.26 -1.79 15.79
N CYS A 362 -17.64 -2.12 14.55
CA CYS A 362 -18.55 -3.23 14.26
C CYS A 362 -17.98 -4.56 14.81
N GLY A 363 -16.70 -4.87 14.52
CA GLY A 363 -16.05 -6.08 15.05
C GLY A 363 -15.94 -6.09 16.58
N GLY A 364 -15.62 -4.96 17.20
CA GLY A 364 -15.62 -4.81 18.67
C GLY A 364 -16.99 -5.00 19.32
N LEU A 365 -18.05 -4.49 18.68
CA LEU A 365 -19.44 -4.64 19.15
C LEU A 365 -19.93 -6.08 19.03
N LEU A 366 -19.64 -6.76 17.92
CA LEU A 366 -19.91 -8.19 17.74
C LEU A 366 -19.17 -9.02 18.79
N ALA A 367 -17.90 -8.73 19.05
CA ALA A 367 -17.13 -9.39 20.11
C ALA A 367 -17.76 -9.16 21.50
N ALA A 368 -18.25 -7.95 21.79
CA ALA A 368 -18.98 -7.65 23.02
C ALA A 368 -20.33 -8.38 23.10
N GLY A 369 -21.03 -8.56 21.98
CA GLY A 369 -22.24 -9.38 21.86
C GLY A 369 -21.97 -10.85 22.14
N VAL A 370 -20.96 -11.44 21.49
CA VAL A 370 -20.52 -12.84 21.70
C VAL A 370 -20.17 -13.10 23.17
N LEU A 371 -19.43 -12.19 23.82
CA LEU A 371 -19.09 -12.32 25.24
C LEU A 371 -20.31 -12.24 26.16
N ALA A 372 -21.30 -11.40 25.82
CA ALA A 372 -22.56 -11.34 26.57
C ALA A 372 -23.38 -12.62 26.40
N LEU A 373 -23.51 -13.14 25.17
CA LEU A 373 -24.16 -14.42 24.88
C LEU A 373 -23.46 -15.60 25.57
N TRP A 374 -22.14 -15.56 25.72
CA TRP A 374 -21.39 -16.62 26.39
C TRP A 374 -21.65 -16.64 27.90
N ARG A 375 -21.76 -15.48 28.57
CA ARG A 375 -22.10 -15.38 30.00
C ARG A 375 -23.50 -15.91 30.33
N LEU A 376 -24.47 -15.70 29.43
CA LEU A 376 -25.83 -16.26 29.55
C LEU A 376 -25.88 -17.79 29.69
N ARG A 377 -24.80 -18.50 29.32
CA ARG A 377 -24.70 -19.96 29.49
C ARG A 377 -24.30 -20.39 30.91
N GLY A 378 -23.75 -19.50 31.73
CA GLY A 378 -23.26 -19.80 33.09
C GLY A 378 -23.95 -19.04 34.22
N GLU A 379 -24.42 -17.81 33.97
CA GLU A 379 -24.97 -16.91 34.99
C GLU A 379 -26.52 -16.83 34.97
N GLY A 380 -27.17 -17.68 34.17
CA GLY A 380 -28.63 -17.69 33.99
C GLY A 380 -29.15 -16.70 32.94
N ARG A 381 -30.32 -16.99 32.37
CA ARG A 381 -30.95 -16.17 31.31
C ARG A 381 -31.81 -15.05 31.90
N THR A 382 -31.20 -14.00 32.44
CA THR A 382 -31.96 -12.78 32.80
C THR A 382 -32.33 -11.99 31.55
N VAL A 383 -33.54 -11.41 31.52
CA VAL A 383 -34.02 -10.57 30.40
C VAL A 383 -33.02 -9.45 30.09
N ARG A 384 -32.50 -8.78 31.13
CA ARG A 384 -31.49 -7.69 31.01
C ARG A 384 -30.18 -8.13 30.34
N ALA A 385 -29.74 -9.36 30.55
CA ALA A 385 -28.53 -9.88 29.92
C ALA A 385 -28.78 -10.31 28.47
N VAL A 386 -29.96 -10.86 28.15
CA VAL A 386 -30.39 -11.18 26.77
C VAL A 386 -30.56 -9.90 25.96
N THR A 387 -31.32 -8.91 26.45
CA THR A 387 -31.52 -7.63 25.76
C THR A 387 -30.21 -6.87 25.61
N GLY A 388 -29.33 -6.89 26.62
CA GLY A 388 -28.00 -6.31 26.52
C GLY A 388 -27.11 -7.01 25.46
N ALA A 389 -27.23 -8.32 25.26
CA ALA A 389 -26.51 -9.03 24.20
C ALA A 389 -27.07 -8.65 22.82
N ALA A 390 -28.39 -8.70 22.66
CA ALA A 390 -29.08 -8.31 21.43
C ALA A 390 -28.78 -6.87 21.03
N ALA A 391 -28.85 -5.91 21.96
CA ALA A 391 -28.57 -4.50 21.72
C ALA A 391 -27.17 -4.23 21.15
N ARG A 392 -26.16 -5.06 21.47
CA ARG A 392 -24.80 -4.93 20.91
C ARG A 392 -24.71 -5.43 19.48
N VAL A 393 -25.45 -6.50 19.15
CA VAL A 393 -25.58 -7.01 17.77
C VAL A 393 -26.39 -6.04 16.91
N VAL A 394 -27.49 -5.51 17.44
CA VAL A 394 -28.28 -4.44 16.80
C VAL A 394 -27.43 -3.18 16.59
N LEU A 395 -26.60 -2.77 17.55
CA LEU A 395 -25.71 -1.62 17.38
C LEU A 395 -24.61 -1.89 16.33
N ALA A 396 -24.07 -3.10 16.26
CA ALA A 396 -23.12 -3.48 15.20
C ALA A 396 -23.78 -3.42 13.81
N ALA A 397 -25.01 -3.95 13.69
CA ALA A 397 -25.81 -3.84 12.48
C ALA A 397 -26.15 -2.37 12.16
N ALA A 398 -26.45 -1.54 13.16
CA ALA A 398 -26.70 -0.12 12.97
C ALA A 398 -25.46 0.65 12.46
N VAL A 399 -24.25 0.31 12.91
CA VAL A 399 -23.00 0.88 12.35
C VAL A 399 -22.85 0.50 10.87
N LEU A 400 -23.13 -0.76 10.50
CA LEU A 400 -23.12 -1.19 9.09
C LEU A 400 -24.21 -0.46 8.27
N CYS A 401 -25.42 -0.34 8.82
CA CYS A 401 -26.55 0.27 8.14
C CYS A 401 -26.44 1.80 8.00
N ALA A 402 -25.82 2.47 8.98
CA ALA A 402 -25.63 3.93 8.96
C ALA A 402 -24.82 4.40 7.74
N ALA A 403 -23.94 3.55 7.20
CA ALA A 403 -23.19 3.86 5.98
C ALA A 403 -24.09 3.99 4.73
N PHE A 404 -25.24 3.30 4.65
CA PHE A 404 -26.20 3.50 3.56
C PHE A 404 -26.95 4.83 3.64
N ALA A 405 -26.97 5.48 4.81
CA ALA A 405 -27.53 6.82 4.99
C ALA A 405 -26.53 7.94 4.67
N VAL A 406 -25.28 7.61 4.35
CA VAL A 406 -24.26 8.60 3.99
C VAL A 406 -24.45 9.05 2.54
N PRO A 407 -24.65 10.35 2.28
CA PRO A 407 -24.78 10.85 0.92
C PRO A 407 -23.44 10.80 0.19
N VAL A 408 -23.38 10.02 -0.89
CA VAL A 408 -22.23 9.98 -1.83
C VAL A 408 -22.70 10.58 -3.16
N PRO A 409 -22.64 11.92 -3.32
CA PRO A 409 -23.14 12.58 -4.53
C PRO A 409 -22.27 12.27 -5.75
N THR A 410 -22.88 11.68 -6.78
CA THR A 410 -22.20 11.25 -8.02
C THR A 410 -22.45 12.14 -9.23
N LYS A 411 -23.39 13.09 -9.15
CA LYS A 411 -23.78 13.94 -10.28
C LYS A 411 -22.55 14.68 -10.83
N ALA A 412 -22.28 14.52 -12.12
CA ALA A 412 -21.20 15.24 -12.78
C ALA A 412 -21.59 16.70 -13.03
N ASP A 413 -20.63 17.61 -12.86
CA ASP A 413 -20.73 19.03 -13.23
C ASP A 413 -20.30 19.23 -14.71
N GLY A 414 -19.61 18.24 -15.29
CA GLY A 414 -19.30 18.11 -16.71
C GLY A 414 -18.69 16.74 -17.03
N THR A 415 -18.41 16.45 -18.30
CA THR A 415 -17.71 15.23 -18.71
C THR A 415 -16.62 15.56 -19.71
N MET A 416 -15.51 14.82 -19.66
CA MET A 416 -14.37 14.95 -20.56
C MET A 416 -14.02 13.58 -21.13
N ARG A 417 -13.73 13.50 -22.43
CA ARG A 417 -13.44 12.23 -23.10
C ARG A 417 -11.95 11.92 -23.03
N VAL A 418 -11.60 10.79 -22.45
CA VAL A 418 -10.21 10.42 -22.14
C VAL A 418 -9.88 9.07 -22.75
N ALA A 419 -8.77 9.00 -23.48
CA ALA A 419 -8.21 7.75 -23.97
C ALA A 419 -6.98 7.35 -23.13
N VAL A 420 -7.11 6.30 -22.33
CA VAL A 420 -6.01 5.75 -21.54
C VAL A 420 -5.26 4.71 -22.37
N VAL A 421 -3.97 4.93 -22.61
CA VAL A 421 -3.13 4.06 -23.44
C VAL A 421 -2.35 3.09 -22.56
N GLN A 422 -2.66 1.80 -22.68
CA GLN A 422 -1.93 0.72 -22.03
C GLN A 422 -1.03 0.04 -23.08
N GLY A 423 0.25 0.42 -23.12
CA GLY A 423 1.20 -0.07 -24.13
C GLY A 423 1.54 -1.55 -23.97
N ASN A 424 1.52 -2.08 -22.74
CA ASN A 424 1.94 -3.43 -22.35
C ASN A 424 3.48 -3.64 -22.32
N VAL A 425 3.94 -4.62 -21.55
CA VAL A 425 5.27 -5.24 -21.65
C VAL A 425 5.14 -6.76 -21.74
N ALA A 426 6.11 -7.41 -22.40
CA ALA A 426 5.97 -8.82 -22.77
C ALA A 426 5.95 -9.82 -21.58
N ARG A 427 6.52 -9.45 -20.43
CA ARG A 427 6.59 -10.28 -19.20
C ARG A 427 6.64 -9.40 -17.95
N PRO A 428 6.08 -9.85 -16.80
CA PRO A 428 6.34 -9.24 -15.51
C PRO A 428 7.80 -9.43 -15.04
N GLY A 429 8.22 -8.64 -14.05
CA GLY A 429 9.53 -8.72 -13.38
C GLY A 429 10.26 -7.37 -13.33
N MET A 430 11.46 -7.31 -12.73
CA MET A 430 12.24 -6.06 -12.65
C MET A 430 13.02 -5.74 -13.94
N HIS A 431 13.25 -6.71 -14.82
CA HIS A 431 14.14 -6.58 -15.98
C HIS A 431 13.49 -5.97 -17.25
N PHE A 432 12.33 -5.29 -17.16
CA PHE A 432 11.72 -4.65 -18.33
C PHE A 432 12.50 -3.42 -18.81
N LEU A 433 13.23 -2.75 -17.93
CA LEU A 433 14.10 -1.59 -18.23
C LEU A 433 15.33 -1.97 -19.10
N GLY A 434 15.60 -3.26 -19.30
CA GLY A 434 16.74 -3.76 -20.08
C GLY A 434 16.59 -3.70 -21.60
N ARG A 435 15.51 -3.09 -22.13
CA ARG A 435 15.33 -2.81 -23.56
C ARG A 435 14.91 -1.34 -23.75
N PRO A 436 15.88 -0.41 -23.71
CA PRO A 436 15.62 1.01 -23.88
C PRO A 436 14.74 1.27 -25.11
N MET A 437 13.79 2.21 -24.98
CA MET A 437 12.76 2.52 -25.98
C MET A 437 11.65 1.48 -26.18
N GLN A 438 11.72 0.22 -25.69
CA GLN A 438 10.65 -0.75 -25.98
C GLN A 438 9.30 -0.35 -25.34
N ILE A 439 9.33 0.16 -24.11
CA ILE A 439 8.12 0.62 -23.42
C ILE A 439 7.54 1.82 -24.16
N LEU A 440 8.39 2.81 -24.47
CA LEU A 440 8.00 3.99 -25.23
C LEU A 440 7.39 3.61 -26.59
N ASP A 441 8.04 2.71 -27.33
CA ASP A 441 7.55 2.25 -28.64
C ASP A 441 6.19 1.57 -28.53
N ASN A 442 5.91 0.81 -27.48
CA ASN A 442 4.60 0.21 -27.28
C ASN A 442 3.49 1.28 -27.08
N HIS A 443 3.76 2.35 -26.34
CA HIS A 443 2.81 3.45 -26.09
C HIS A 443 2.66 4.37 -27.31
N VAL A 444 3.76 4.67 -27.99
CA VAL A 444 3.78 5.38 -29.29
C VAL A 444 2.96 4.61 -30.32
N GLN A 445 3.20 3.30 -30.51
CA GLN A 445 2.44 2.50 -31.48
C GLN A 445 0.97 2.36 -31.10
N ALA A 446 0.62 2.29 -29.81
CA ALA A 446 -0.78 2.29 -29.36
C ALA A 446 -1.48 3.63 -29.68
N THR A 447 -0.79 4.75 -29.47
CA THR A 447 -1.31 6.09 -29.76
C THR A 447 -1.38 6.37 -31.26
N LEU A 448 -0.41 5.91 -32.06
CA LEU A 448 -0.46 5.97 -33.52
C LEU A 448 -1.59 5.10 -34.10
N GLN A 449 -1.93 3.99 -33.45
CA GLN A 449 -3.09 3.18 -33.84
C GLN A 449 -4.41 3.90 -33.50
N LEU A 450 -4.54 4.46 -32.29
CA LEU A 450 -5.66 5.31 -31.90
C LEU A 450 -5.87 6.47 -32.89
N ALA A 451 -4.80 7.16 -33.30
CA ALA A 451 -4.85 8.22 -34.30
C ALA A 451 -5.44 7.75 -35.64
N LYS A 452 -5.02 6.58 -36.14
CA LYS A 452 -5.58 5.96 -37.35
C LYS A 452 -7.04 5.56 -37.20
N ASP A 453 -7.42 5.09 -36.01
CA ASP A 453 -8.80 4.70 -35.72
C ASP A 453 -9.72 5.93 -35.59
N ILE A 454 -9.22 7.07 -35.09
CA ILE A 454 -9.92 8.36 -35.13
C ILE A 454 -10.09 8.85 -36.57
N GLN A 455 -9.02 8.86 -37.37
CA GLN A 455 -9.06 9.28 -38.77
C GLN A 455 -10.01 8.41 -39.62
N ALA A 456 -10.11 7.12 -39.30
CA ALA A 456 -11.01 6.18 -39.97
C ALA A 456 -12.44 6.14 -39.38
N GLY A 457 -12.79 7.01 -38.42
CA GLY A 457 -14.09 7.04 -37.77
C GLY A 457 -14.43 5.81 -36.91
N ARG A 458 -13.44 4.96 -36.59
CA ARG A 458 -13.58 3.76 -35.75
C ARG A 458 -13.51 4.07 -34.24
N ALA A 459 -12.90 5.20 -33.88
CA ALA A 459 -12.85 5.72 -32.52
C ALA A 459 -13.21 7.23 -32.53
N PRO A 460 -13.98 7.76 -31.57
CA PRO A 460 -14.17 9.20 -31.48
C PRO A 460 -12.92 9.90 -30.92
N ARG A 461 -12.66 11.14 -31.35
CA ARG A 461 -11.54 11.94 -30.84
C ARG A 461 -11.71 12.20 -29.33
N PRO A 462 -10.72 11.90 -28.47
CA PRO A 462 -10.73 12.26 -27.06
C PRO A 462 -10.29 13.72 -26.86
N ASP A 463 -10.54 14.28 -25.67
CA ASP A 463 -10.03 15.59 -25.24
C ASP A 463 -8.58 15.50 -24.69
N LEU A 464 -8.19 14.31 -24.20
CA LEU A 464 -6.88 14.01 -23.62
C LEU A 464 -6.54 12.53 -23.85
N VAL A 465 -5.26 12.26 -24.09
CA VAL A 465 -4.69 10.91 -23.98
C VAL A 465 -3.86 10.83 -22.69
N ILE A 466 -3.93 9.71 -21.97
CA ILE A 466 -3.12 9.47 -20.77
C ILE A 466 -2.24 8.25 -21.00
N TRP A 467 -0.94 8.42 -20.84
CA TRP A 467 0.04 7.35 -20.75
C TRP A 467 0.37 7.06 -19.26
N PRO A 468 0.81 5.84 -18.91
CA PRO A 468 1.13 5.44 -17.54
C PRO A 468 2.51 5.93 -17.07
N GLU A 469 2.81 5.68 -15.80
CA GLU A 469 4.13 5.92 -15.17
C GLU A 469 5.23 5.17 -15.94
N ASN A 470 6.36 5.84 -16.14
CA ASN A 470 7.52 5.32 -16.88
C ASN A 470 7.16 4.74 -18.27
N SER A 471 6.16 5.34 -18.93
CA SER A 471 5.85 5.06 -20.34
C SER A 471 7.01 5.44 -21.27
N SER A 472 7.82 6.44 -20.89
CA SER A 472 9.21 6.58 -21.33
C SER A 472 10.15 6.17 -20.19
N ASP A 473 11.00 5.17 -20.45
CA ASP A 473 12.10 4.74 -19.57
C ASP A 473 13.38 5.57 -19.77
N LEU A 474 13.33 6.54 -20.70
CA LEU A 474 14.41 7.45 -21.05
C LEU A 474 13.94 8.90 -20.93
N ASP A 475 14.84 9.77 -20.49
CA ASP A 475 14.62 11.21 -20.42
C ASP A 475 14.34 11.79 -21.81
N PRO A 476 13.14 12.34 -22.06
CA PRO A 476 12.79 12.87 -23.36
C PRO A 476 13.59 14.13 -23.72
N PHE A 477 14.11 14.87 -22.75
CA PHE A 477 14.92 16.07 -22.96
C PHE A 477 16.40 15.73 -23.23
N ALA A 478 16.93 14.69 -22.57
CA ALA A 478 18.30 14.22 -22.80
C ALA A 478 18.44 13.32 -24.04
N TYR A 479 17.39 12.61 -24.46
CA TYR A 479 17.41 11.67 -25.59
C TYR A 479 16.51 12.15 -26.75
N PRO A 480 17.06 12.81 -27.79
CA PRO A 480 16.27 13.36 -28.92
C PRO A 480 15.39 12.34 -29.66
N GLN A 481 15.76 11.06 -29.64
CA GLN A 481 14.94 10.00 -30.23
C GLN A 481 13.64 9.77 -29.43
N ALA A 482 13.68 9.86 -28.10
CA ALA A 482 12.51 9.75 -27.25
C ALA A 482 11.59 10.96 -27.48
N TYR A 483 12.15 12.18 -27.44
CA TYR A 483 11.44 13.43 -27.78
C TYR A 483 10.68 13.32 -29.11
N ALA A 484 11.38 12.87 -30.17
CA ALA A 484 10.84 12.77 -31.51
C ALA A 484 9.69 11.77 -31.61
N LYS A 485 9.79 10.60 -30.95
CA LYS A 485 8.72 9.59 -30.96
C LYS A 485 7.50 10.01 -30.14
N ILE A 486 7.70 10.66 -28.99
CA ILE A 486 6.60 11.24 -28.21
C ILE A 486 5.89 12.30 -29.05
N THR A 487 6.65 13.28 -29.57
CA THR A 487 6.12 14.34 -30.44
C THR A 487 5.38 13.78 -31.67
N GLN A 488 5.88 12.71 -32.28
CA GLN A 488 5.21 12.02 -33.38
C GLN A 488 3.84 11.47 -32.97
N ALA A 489 3.76 10.77 -31.83
CA ALA A 489 2.52 10.20 -31.31
C ALA A 489 1.49 11.29 -30.95
N VAL A 490 1.94 12.33 -30.23
CA VAL A 490 1.12 13.48 -29.81
C VAL A 490 0.56 14.22 -31.03
N ARG A 491 1.40 14.53 -32.03
CA ARG A 491 0.96 15.19 -33.26
C ARG A 491 0.01 14.33 -34.10
N ALA A 492 0.22 13.01 -34.13
CA ALA A 492 -0.65 12.10 -34.88
C ALA A 492 -2.06 12.01 -34.29
N VAL A 493 -2.19 11.94 -32.95
CA VAL A 493 -3.51 11.94 -32.29
C VAL A 493 -4.12 13.35 -32.21
N GLY A 494 -3.28 14.39 -32.28
CA GLY A 494 -3.69 15.79 -32.46
C GLY A 494 -4.39 16.40 -31.25
N VAL A 495 -4.17 15.86 -30.05
CA VAL A 495 -4.69 16.36 -28.77
C VAL A 495 -3.62 16.22 -27.69
N PRO A 496 -3.73 16.93 -26.55
CA PRO A 496 -2.76 16.81 -25.47
C PRO A 496 -2.61 15.37 -24.96
N VAL A 497 -1.40 15.02 -24.53
CA VAL A 497 -1.07 13.72 -23.94
C VAL A 497 -0.36 13.93 -22.61
N LEU A 498 -0.86 13.33 -21.52
CA LEU A 498 -0.09 13.23 -20.28
C LEU A 498 0.89 12.04 -20.41
N VAL A 499 2.19 12.33 -20.43
CA VAL A 499 3.27 11.36 -20.67
C VAL A 499 4.01 11.11 -19.37
N GLY A 500 3.97 9.87 -18.86
CA GLY A 500 4.77 9.47 -17.70
C GLY A 500 6.20 9.12 -18.12
N ALA A 501 7.21 9.82 -17.60
CA ALA A 501 8.60 9.66 -17.99
C ALA A 501 9.55 9.69 -16.78
N LEU A 502 10.71 9.04 -16.93
CA LEU A 502 11.87 9.32 -16.08
C LEU A 502 12.67 10.48 -16.68
N VAL A 503 13.02 11.47 -15.86
CA VAL A 503 13.83 12.65 -16.22
C VAL A 503 15.10 12.67 -15.37
N ASP A 504 16.22 13.18 -15.86
CA ASP A 504 17.42 13.35 -15.04
C ASP A 504 17.17 14.36 -13.92
N GLY A 505 17.62 14.01 -12.70
CA GLY A 505 17.37 14.81 -11.50
C GLY A 505 18.29 16.04 -11.38
N PRO A 506 18.22 16.75 -10.23
CA PRO A 506 19.04 17.96 -9.99
C PRO A 506 20.56 17.70 -9.93
N ASP A 507 20.99 16.44 -9.88
CA ASP A 507 22.38 16.01 -10.01
C ASP A 507 22.49 14.61 -10.63
N THR A 508 23.72 14.17 -10.92
CA THR A 508 23.98 12.90 -11.62
C THR A 508 23.62 11.63 -10.82
N GLN A 509 23.33 11.74 -9.52
CA GLN A 509 22.95 10.63 -8.65
C GLN A 509 21.43 10.47 -8.51
N HIS A 510 20.65 11.39 -9.10
CA HIS A 510 19.20 11.42 -8.96
C HIS A 510 18.47 11.35 -10.30
N VAL A 511 17.21 10.90 -10.24
CA VAL A 511 16.20 10.98 -11.33
C VAL A 511 14.89 11.51 -10.78
N GLN A 512 14.04 12.02 -11.65
CA GLN A 512 12.67 12.42 -11.36
C GLN A 512 11.71 11.48 -12.10
N ASN A 513 10.58 11.17 -11.48
CA ASN A 513 9.49 10.37 -12.06
C ASN A 513 8.31 11.32 -12.27
N GLU A 514 7.97 11.61 -13.52
CA GLU A 514 7.19 12.79 -13.88
C GLU A 514 6.04 12.50 -14.85
N GLY A 515 4.89 13.10 -14.56
CA GLY A 515 3.79 13.25 -15.52
C GLY A 515 3.93 14.57 -16.26
N ILE A 516 4.29 14.52 -17.54
CA ILE A 516 4.54 15.70 -18.39
C ILE A 516 3.37 15.87 -19.37
N LEU A 517 2.69 17.02 -19.34
CA LEU A 517 1.64 17.35 -20.31
C LEU A 517 2.27 17.81 -21.63
N TRP A 518 2.06 17.03 -22.69
CA TRP A 518 2.61 17.28 -24.02
C TRP A 518 1.52 17.74 -24.99
N ASP A 519 1.65 18.97 -25.49
CA ASP A 519 0.74 19.57 -26.46
C ASP A 519 1.20 19.28 -27.91
N PRO A 520 0.29 19.00 -28.86
CA PRO A 520 0.66 18.73 -30.26
C PRO A 520 1.31 19.91 -31.01
N LEU A 521 1.05 21.15 -30.58
CA LEU A 521 1.56 22.37 -31.20
C LEU A 521 2.80 22.88 -30.45
N SER A 522 2.69 23.10 -29.13
CA SER A 522 3.77 23.71 -28.33
C SER A 522 4.79 22.73 -27.76
N GLY A 523 4.50 21.42 -27.75
CA GLY A 523 5.39 20.40 -27.16
C GLY A 523 5.16 20.21 -25.64
N PRO A 524 6.16 19.75 -24.88
CA PRO A 524 6.04 19.54 -23.45
C PRO A 524 5.81 20.87 -22.72
N GLY A 525 4.94 20.84 -21.70
CA GLY A 525 4.48 22.02 -20.96
C GLY A 525 4.46 21.79 -19.45
N ALA A 526 3.29 21.83 -18.83
CA ALA A 526 3.15 21.62 -17.39
C ALA A 526 3.54 20.19 -16.98
N GLU A 527 4.13 20.04 -15.80
CA GLU A 527 4.68 18.78 -15.30
C GLU A 527 4.38 18.56 -13.81
N TYR A 528 4.38 17.29 -13.39
CA TYR A 528 4.28 16.88 -12.00
C TYR A 528 5.32 15.84 -11.66
N THR A 529 6.25 16.17 -10.75
CA THR A 529 7.19 15.22 -10.15
C THR A 529 6.56 14.49 -8.97
N LYS A 530 6.65 13.16 -8.94
CA LYS A 530 6.25 12.29 -7.83
C LYS A 530 6.81 12.78 -6.48
N GLN A 531 5.95 13.08 -5.52
CA GLN A 531 6.29 13.56 -4.18
C GLN A 531 6.78 12.45 -3.24
N HIS A 532 6.24 11.22 -3.39
CA HIS A 532 6.54 10.10 -2.48
C HIS A 532 7.17 8.89 -3.22
N PRO A 533 8.50 8.93 -3.46
CA PRO A 533 9.25 7.77 -3.92
C PRO A 533 9.10 6.55 -3.00
N VAL A 534 9.03 5.35 -3.59
CA VAL A 534 8.89 4.09 -2.86
C VAL A 534 10.21 3.68 -2.17
N PRO A 535 10.24 3.49 -0.84
CA PRO A 535 11.43 2.98 -0.15
C PRO A 535 11.85 1.60 -0.65
N PHE A 536 13.14 1.41 -0.91
CA PHE A 536 13.76 0.19 -1.47
C PHE A 536 13.31 -0.20 -2.89
N GLY A 537 12.52 0.64 -3.57
CA GLY A 537 12.16 0.46 -4.98
C GLY A 537 12.60 1.61 -5.87
N GLU A 538 12.45 2.85 -5.40
CA GLU A 538 12.83 4.09 -6.10
C GLU A 538 13.95 4.84 -5.39
N TYR A 539 14.16 4.60 -4.09
CA TYR A 539 15.34 5.10 -3.37
C TYR A 539 15.79 4.11 -2.28
N VAL A 540 17.04 4.21 -1.82
CA VAL A 540 17.61 3.31 -0.81
C VAL A 540 17.85 4.05 0.53
N PRO A 541 16.97 3.88 1.54
CA PRO A 541 17.24 4.33 2.91
C PRO A 541 18.57 3.76 3.41
N PHE A 542 19.45 4.59 3.98
CA PHE A 542 20.79 4.18 4.46
C PHE A 542 21.61 3.43 3.38
N ARG A 543 21.59 3.92 2.12
CA ARG A 543 22.31 3.36 0.97
C ARG A 543 23.73 2.90 1.28
N LYS A 544 24.54 3.76 1.93
CA LYS A 544 25.95 3.50 2.28
C LYS A 544 26.16 2.33 3.24
N GLU A 545 25.15 1.97 4.02
CA GLU A 545 25.17 0.90 5.00
C GLU A 545 24.58 -0.38 4.42
N LEU A 546 23.47 -0.27 3.68
CA LEU A 546 22.71 -1.44 3.22
C LEU A 546 23.25 -2.08 1.94
N THR A 547 23.80 -1.32 0.97
CA THR A 547 24.36 -1.94 -0.25
C THR A 547 25.55 -2.86 0.06
N LYS A 548 26.28 -2.59 1.16
CA LYS A 548 27.35 -3.46 1.68
C LYS A 548 26.89 -4.86 2.12
N VAL A 549 25.59 -5.02 2.38
CA VAL A 549 25.00 -6.26 2.92
C VAL A 549 23.96 -6.87 1.97
N ILE A 550 23.33 -6.05 1.14
CA ILE A 550 22.26 -6.43 0.21
C ILE A 550 22.63 -5.89 -1.18
N SER A 551 23.39 -6.68 -1.94
CA SER A 551 23.95 -6.29 -3.25
C SER A 551 22.89 -5.93 -4.30
N ARG A 552 21.68 -6.52 -4.25
CA ARG A 552 20.58 -6.15 -5.18
C ARG A 552 20.12 -4.69 -5.03
N LEU A 553 20.47 -3.98 -3.97
CA LEU A 553 20.18 -2.54 -3.84
C LEU A 553 20.99 -1.69 -4.83
N ASP A 554 22.07 -2.24 -5.40
CA ASP A 554 22.82 -1.61 -6.50
C ASP A 554 22.05 -1.66 -7.84
N GLU A 555 20.96 -2.43 -7.95
CA GLU A 555 20.02 -2.37 -9.09
C GLU A 555 19.19 -1.06 -9.11
N ILE A 556 19.27 -0.24 -8.05
CA ILE A 556 18.73 1.13 -8.01
C ILE A 556 19.93 2.09 -8.13
N PRO A 557 20.42 2.41 -9.34
CA PRO A 557 21.68 3.14 -9.54
C PRO A 557 21.62 4.62 -9.19
N LYS A 558 20.43 5.23 -9.29
CA LYS A 558 20.13 6.61 -8.93
C LYS A 558 18.93 6.63 -7.97
N ASP A 559 18.94 7.51 -6.97
CA ASP A 559 17.80 7.69 -6.07
C ASP A 559 16.75 8.62 -6.71
N PHE A 560 15.46 8.32 -6.57
CA PHE A 560 14.40 9.19 -7.10
C PHE A 560 14.25 10.43 -6.22
N TYR A 561 14.28 11.61 -6.84
CA TYR A 561 14.17 12.90 -6.17
C TYR A 561 12.70 13.29 -5.98
N PRO A 562 12.24 13.60 -4.76
CA PRO A 562 10.84 13.90 -4.48
C PRO A 562 10.42 15.29 -4.98
N GLY A 563 9.28 15.34 -5.65
CA GLY A 563 8.55 16.56 -6.00
C GLY A 563 8.04 17.34 -4.78
N LYS A 564 7.68 18.61 -5.01
CA LYS A 564 7.34 19.58 -3.94
C LYS A 564 5.97 20.25 -4.10
N HIS A 565 5.25 19.95 -5.18
CA HIS A 565 4.01 20.61 -5.58
C HIS A 565 2.95 19.57 -5.97
N THR A 566 1.66 19.89 -5.82
CA THR A 566 0.55 18.98 -6.18
C THR A 566 0.40 18.83 -7.69
N GLY A 567 0.02 17.64 -8.18
CA GLY A 567 -0.09 17.33 -9.61
C GLY A 567 -1.27 17.95 -10.35
N VAL A 568 -1.78 19.12 -9.92
CA VAL A 568 -2.94 19.76 -10.55
C VAL A 568 -2.53 20.53 -11.80
N MET A 569 -2.91 20.01 -12.97
CA MET A 569 -2.59 20.57 -14.27
C MET A 569 -3.85 20.84 -15.09
N GLN A 570 -3.78 21.84 -15.97
CA GLN A 570 -4.83 22.09 -16.97
C GLN A 570 -4.66 21.12 -18.13
N MET A 571 -5.36 19.98 -18.07
CA MET A 571 -5.30 18.93 -19.09
C MET A 571 -6.51 19.05 -20.03
N GLY A 572 -6.30 19.62 -21.21
CA GLY A 572 -7.40 19.91 -22.14
C GLY A 572 -8.43 20.87 -21.50
N PRO A 573 -9.75 20.55 -21.50
CA PRO A 573 -10.79 21.44 -21.00
C PRO A 573 -10.91 21.48 -19.46
N ALA A 574 -10.16 20.68 -18.69
CA ALA A 574 -10.33 20.56 -17.25
C ALA A 574 -9.01 20.60 -16.45
N LYS A 575 -9.10 21.06 -15.20
CA LYS A 575 -8.05 20.83 -14.21
C LYS A 575 -8.17 19.41 -13.66
N LEU A 576 -7.16 18.59 -13.92
CA LEU A 576 -7.06 17.22 -13.40
C LEU A 576 -5.88 17.15 -12.44
N GLY A 577 -6.00 16.28 -11.43
CA GLY A 577 -4.94 16.06 -10.45
C GLY A 577 -4.24 14.75 -10.69
N ASP A 578 -2.98 14.79 -11.11
CA ASP A 578 -2.14 13.61 -11.26
C ASP A 578 -1.55 13.14 -9.93
N VAL A 579 -1.43 11.83 -9.77
CA VAL A 579 -0.96 11.12 -8.57
C VAL A 579 -0.24 9.86 -9.04
N ILE A 580 1.06 9.75 -8.82
CA ILE A 580 1.87 8.71 -9.45
C ILE A 580 1.94 7.46 -8.54
N CYS A 581 1.31 6.40 -9.02
CA CYS A 581 1.47 5.02 -8.56
C CYS A 581 1.18 4.81 -7.07
N PHE A 582 2.23 4.71 -6.25
CA PHE A 582 2.15 4.39 -4.82
C PHE A 582 1.48 5.51 -4.01
N GLU A 583 1.53 6.74 -4.51
CA GLU A 583 1.01 7.95 -3.86
C GLU A 583 -0.49 7.91 -3.57
N VAL A 584 -1.27 7.17 -4.37
CA VAL A 584 -2.72 6.99 -4.16
C VAL A 584 -3.05 6.36 -2.81
N ALA A 585 -2.09 5.64 -2.22
CA ALA A 585 -2.24 5.00 -0.92
C ALA A 585 -2.16 6.00 0.25
N TYR A 586 -1.71 7.23 0.02
CA TYR A 586 -1.50 8.25 1.05
C TYR A 586 -2.64 9.28 1.09
N ASP A 587 -3.24 9.44 2.28
CA ASP A 587 -4.39 10.32 2.50
C ASP A 587 -4.06 11.82 2.32
N GLY A 588 -2.78 12.21 2.41
CA GLY A 588 -2.33 13.60 2.22
C GLY A 588 -2.32 14.01 0.75
N ILE A 589 -1.51 13.32 -0.06
CA ILE A 589 -1.21 13.67 -1.46
C ILE A 589 -2.47 13.79 -2.31
N VAL A 590 -3.40 12.85 -2.18
CA VAL A 590 -4.66 12.86 -2.94
C VAL A 590 -5.58 14.00 -2.48
N ARG A 591 -5.66 14.28 -1.17
CA ARG A 591 -6.45 15.41 -0.63
C ARG A 591 -5.88 16.74 -1.06
N ASP A 592 -4.58 16.96 -0.87
CA ASP A 592 -3.91 18.22 -1.24
C ASP A 592 -4.10 18.52 -2.75
N THR A 593 -4.11 17.46 -3.57
CA THR A 593 -4.39 17.54 -5.02
C THR A 593 -5.86 17.91 -5.33
N VAL A 594 -6.83 17.43 -4.55
CA VAL A 594 -8.25 17.80 -4.69
C VAL A 594 -8.51 19.22 -4.16
N ASP A 595 -7.92 19.58 -3.02
CA ASP A 595 -8.00 20.91 -2.41
C ASP A 595 -7.33 21.99 -3.31
N ALA A 596 -6.30 21.63 -4.07
CA ALA A 596 -5.71 22.47 -5.11
C ALA A 596 -6.57 22.60 -6.39
N GLY A 597 -7.75 21.97 -6.44
CA GLY A 597 -8.77 22.20 -7.47
C GLY A 597 -8.86 21.13 -8.57
N ALA A 598 -8.39 19.91 -8.33
CA ALA A 598 -8.60 18.80 -9.26
C ALA A 598 -10.09 18.44 -9.39
N ARG A 599 -10.60 18.40 -10.63
CA ARG A 599 -12.01 18.06 -10.96
C ARG A 599 -12.23 16.56 -11.17
N ALA A 600 -11.14 15.82 -11.42
CA ALA A 600 -11.02 14.37 -11.33
C ALA A 600 -9.53 14.03 -11.10
N ILE A 601 -9.27 12.79 -10.66
CA ILE A 601 -7.92 12.31 -10.31
C ILE A 601 -7.42 11.41 -11.45
N VAL A 602 -6.20 11.65 -11.90
CA VAL A 602 -5.43 10.75 -12.77
C VAL A 602 -4.47 9.94 -11.90
N VAL A 603 -4.32 8.66 -12.20
CA VAL A 603 -3.28 7.82 -11.58
C VAL A 603 -2.42 7.18 -12.65
N GLN A 604 -1.22 7.70 -12.85
CA GLN A 604 -0.18 7.06 -13.65
C GLN A 604 0.50 5.93 -12.85
N THR A 605 0.58 4.70 -13.35
CA THR A 605 1.17 3.58 -12.58
C THR A 605 1.85 2.51 -13.44
N ASN A 606 2.99 1.98 -12.98
CA ASN A 606 3.73 0.92 -13.63
C ASN A 606 3.68 -0.39 -12.83
N ASN A 607 2.53 -1.06 -12.88
CA ASN A 607 2.36 -2.38 -12.25
C ASN A 607 3.08 -3.54 -12.98
N ALA A 608 3.92 -3.29 -14.00
CA ALA A 608 4.59 -4.37 -14.74
C ALA A 608 5.42 -5.29 -13.84
N THR A 609 6.02 -4.75 -12.78
CA THR A 609 6.79 -5.52 -11.78
C THR A 609 5.94 -6.55 -11.04
N TYR A 610 4.70 -6.21 -10.71
CA TYR A 610 3.86 -6.97 -9.76
C TYR A 610 2.56 -7.53 -10.37
N GLY A 611 2.38 -7.47 -11.68
CA GLY A 611 1.15 -7.97 -12.29
C GLY A 611 0.95 -9.49 -12.12
N ARG A 612 -0.31 -9.94 -12.13
CA ARG A 612 -0.76 -11.32 -11.84
C ARG A 612 -0.42 -11.84 -10.44
N SER A 613 -0.24 -10.95 -9.46
CA SER A 613 0.11 -11.31 -8.07
C SER A 613 -0.86 -10.81 -7.00
N GLY A 614 -1.93 -10.09 -7.38
CA GLY A 614 -2.87 -9.45 -6.46
C GLY A 614 -2.58 -7.98 -6.15
N GLN A 615 -1.37 -7.47 -6.44
CA GLN A 615 -1.01 -6.07 -6.19
C GLN A 615 -1.84 -5.07 -7.04
N PRO A 616 -2.07 -5.28 -8.35
CA PRO A 616 -2.90 -4.37 -9.15
C PRO A 616 -4.34 -4.29 -8.64
N GLU A 617 -4.90 -5.41 -8.19
CA GLU A 617 -6.24 -5.47 -7.61
C GLU A 617 -6.30 -4.77 -6.23
N GLN A 618 -5.23 -4.89 -5.42
CA GLN A 618 -5.10 -4.14 -4.16
C GLN A 618 -5.03 -2.63 -4.41
N GLN A 619 -4.27 -2.18 -5.41
CA GLN A 619 -4.18 -0.75 -5.77
C GLN A 619 -5.49 -0.23 -6.39
N LEU A 620 -6.20 -1.05 -7.18
CA LEU A 620 -7.55 -0.74 -7.66
C LEU A 620 -8.55 -0.51 -6.50
N ALA A 621 -8.43 -1.25 -5.39
CA ALA A 621 -9.24 -0.95 -4.21
C ALA A 621 -8.90 0.43 -3.60
N MET A 622 -7.65 0.89 -3.68
CA MET A 622 -7.28 2.25 -3.26
C MET A 622 -7.94 3.31 -4.15
N TYR A 623 -7.93 3.12 -5.48
CA TYR A 623 -8.63 4.02 -6.41
C TYR A 623 -10.12 4.17 -6.05
N ARG A 624 -10.78 3.05 -5.73
CA ARG A 624 -12.18 3.01 -5.31
C ARG A 624 -12.45 3.74 -4.01
N LEU A 625 -11.54 3.64 -3.04
CA LEU A 625 -11.66 4.38 -1.79
C LEU A 625 -11.51 5.89 -2.01
N ARG A 626 -10.47 6.31 -2.75
CA ARG A 626 -10.21 7.74 -3.05
C ARG A 626 -11.34 8.38 -3.86
N ALA A 627 -11.93 7.65 -4.79
CA ALA A 627 -13.07 8.13 -5.57
C ALA A 627 -14.26 8.53 -4.68
N VAL A 628 -14.55 7.73 -3.64
CA VAL A 628 -15.61 8.02 -2.65
C VAL A 628 -15.20 9.10 -1.67
N GLU A 629 -13.96 9.05 -1.16
CA GLU A 629 -13.43 10.01 -0.19
C GLU A 629 -13.50 11.46 -0.68
N HIS A 630 -13.08 11.69 -1.92
CA HIS A 630 -13.03 13.02 -2.53
C HIS A 630 -14.24 13.31 -3.44
N GLY A 631 -15.16 12.34 -3.60
CA GLY A 631 -16.28 12.45 -4.53
C GLY A 631 -15.83 12.79 -5.96
N ARG A 632 -14.68 12.25 -6.38
CA ARG A 632 -14.04 12.47 -7.68
C ARG A 632 -14.04 11.18 -8.48
N ALA A 633 -14.12 11.28 -9.81
CA ALA A 633 -13.76 10.15 -10.64
C ALA A 633 -12.23 9.94 -10.59
N VAL A 634 -11.80 8.68 -10.64
CA VAL A 634 -10.39 8.31 -10.74
C VAL A 634 -10.19 7.58 -12.06
N VAL A 635 -9.27 8.06 -12.90
CA VAL A 635 -8.84 7.39 -14.12
C VAL A 635 -7.41 6.90 -13.96
N ALA A 636 -7.22 5.59 -13.94
CA ALA A 636 -5.92 4.95 -13.77
C ALA A 636 -5.37 4.48 -15.12
N ALA A 637 -4.14 4.89 -15.41
CA ALA A 637 -3.35 4.46 -16.57
C ALA A 637 -2.24 3.52 -16.09
N ALA A 638 -2.32 2.25 -16.48
CA ALA A 638 -1.37 1.21 -16.09
C ALA A 638 -0.55 0.70 -17.28
N THR A 639 0.77 0.58 -17.13
CA THR A 639 1.67 0.05 -18.17
C THR A 639 1.33 -1.38 -18.58
N SER A 640 1.02 -2.25 -17.62
CA SER A 640 0.59 -3.64 -17.86
C SER A 640 -0.34 -4.20 -16.78
N GLY A 641 -0.73 -3.38 -15.80
CA GLY A 641 -1.70 -3.74 -14.77
C GLY A 641 -3.13 -3.51 -15.25
N ILE A 642 -3.97 -3.01 -14.33
CA ILE A 642 -5.36 -2.69 -14.59
C ILE A 642 -5.49 -1.18 -14.80
N SER A 643 -5.62 -0.75 -16.05
CA SER A 643 -6.12 0.60 -16.37
C SER A 643 -7.63 0.62 -16.14
N ALA A 644 -8.18 1.68 -15.53
CA ALA A 644 -9.58 1.70 -15.13
C ALA A 644 -10.17 3.12 -15.05
N LEU A 645 -11.49 3.23 -15.28
CA LEU A 645 -12.30 4.34 -14.81
C LEU A 645 -13.08 3.90 -13.56
N VAL A 646 -12.97 4.69 -12.50
CA VAL A 646 -13.71 4.54 -11.25
C VAL A 646 -14.56 5.79 -11.01
N ALA A 647 -15.87 5.60 -10.88
CA ALA A 647 -16.82 6.68 -10.63
C ALA A 647 -16.74 7.22 -9.18
N PRO A 648 -17.25 8.43 -8.90
CA PRO A 648 -17.27 9.06 -7.57
C PRO A 648 -17.93 8.26 -6.42
N ASN A 649 -18.60 7.14 -6.72
CA ASN A 649 -19.14 6.20 -5.72
C ASN A 649 -18.29 4.93 -5.55
N GLY A 650 -17.06 4.91 -6.07
CA GLY A 650 -16.15 3.76 -5.98
C GLY A 650 -16.57 2.57 -6.85
N LYS A 651 -17.50 2.76 -7.80
CA LYS A 651 -17.84 1.76 -8.81
C LYS A 651 -16.79 1.81 -9.93
N VAL A 652 -16.20 0.66 -10.26
CA VAL A 652 -15.39 0.50 -11.48
C VAL A 652 -16.35 0.45 -12.68
N GLU A 653 -16.26 1.42 -13.58
CA GLU A 653 -17.16 1.53 -14.74
C GLU A 653 -16.59 0.86 -15.98
N ALA A 654 -15.28 0.94 -16.16
CA ALA A 654 -14.55 0.28 -17.24
C ALA A 654 -13.14 -0.08 -16.77
N HIS A 655 -12.57 -1.18 -17.26
CA HIS A 655 -11.20 -1.59 -16.96
C HIS A 655 -10.60 -2.46 -18.08
N THR A 656 -9.27 -2.48 -18.17
CA THR A 656 -8.50 -3.36 -19.06
C THR A 656 -8.14 -4.68 -18.38
N LYS A 657 -7.67 -5.66 -19.16
CA LYS A 657 -7.01 -6.86 -18.62
C LYS A 657 -5.51 -6.60 -18.44
N GLU A 658 -4.94 -7.17 -17.40
CA GLU A 658 -3.48 -7.17 -17.22
C GLU A 658 -2.75 -7.85 -18.39
N PHE A 659 -1.52 -7.38 -18.66
CA PHE A 659 -0.63 -7.86 -19.72
C PHE A 659 -1.25 -7.90 -21.12
N THR A 660 -2.20 -7.00 -21.39
CA THR A 660 -2.74 -6.76 -22.74
C THR A 660 -2.38 -5.36 -23.21
N ARG A 661 -2.13 -5.19 -24.52
CA ARG A 661 -2.06 -3.85 -25.12
C ARG A 661 -3.48 -3.41 -25.42
N ALA A 662 -3.87 -2.24 -24.90
CA ALA A 662 -5.24 -1.76 -24.97
C ALA A 662 -5.28 -0.22 -25.03
N VAL A 663 -6.40 0.32 -25.52
CA VAL A 663 -6.77 1.72 -25.31
C VAL A 663 -8.14 1.70 -24.64
N LEU A 664 -8.23 2.29 -23.45
CA LEU A 664 -9.46 2.39 -22.68
C LEU A 664 -10.04 3.79 -22.88
N ASP A 665 -11.09 3.85 -23.69
CA ASP A 665 -11.78 5.07 -24.09
C ASP A 665 -13.00 5.31 -23.21
N VAL A 666 -13.01 6.41 -22.45
CA VAL A 666 -13.98 6.66 -21.38
C VAL A 666 -14.42 8.13 -21.30
N ASN A 667 -15.66 8.36 -20.86
CA ASN A 667 -16.14 9.68 -20.49
C ASN A 667 -15.88 9.89 -18.99
N LEU A 668 -14.87 10.67 -18.65
CA LEU A 668 -14.48 11.00 -17.28
C LEU A 668 -15.46 12.01 -16.67
N PRO A 669 -16.18 11.67 -15.58
CA PRO A 669 -17.03 12.61 -14.85
C PRO A 669 -16.18 13.66 -14.11
N LEU A 670 -16.44 14.93 -14.37
CA LEU A 670 -15.80 16.06 -13.68
C LEU A 670 -16.73 16.59 -12.57
N ARG A 671 -16.16 16.89 -11.41
CA ARG A 671 -16.90 17.42 -10.24
C ARG A 671 -16.10 18.49 -9.50
N ASP A 672 -16.79 19.54 -9.08
CA ASP A 672 -16.19 20.67 -8.35
C ASP A 672 -16.52 20.62 -6.84
N GLN A 673 -17.63 19.98 -6.47
CA GLN A 673 -18.13 19.90 -5.09
C GLN A 673 -17.16 19.14 -4.15
N THR A 674 -16.89 19.67 -2.97
CA THR A 674 -16.13 18.98 -1.91
C THR A 674 -17.01 18.10 -1.02
N THR A 675 -16.49 16.94 -0.62
CA THR A 675 -17.12 16.05 0.37
C THR A 675 -17.00 16.62 1.79
N VAL A 676 -17.54 15.92 2.78
CA VAL A 676 -17.31 16.29 4.18
C VAL A 676 -15.87 15.93 4.58
N ALA A 677 -15.33 14.81 4.10
CA ALA A 677 -13.96 14.37 4.34
C ALA A 677 -12.89 15.35 3.82
N ASP A 678 -13.13 15.96 2.65
CA ASP A 678 -12.28 17.04 2.12
C ASP A 678 -12.27 18.22 3.12
N ARG A 679 -13.47 18.74 3.45
CA ARG A 679 -13.66 19.93 4.30
C ARG A 679 -13.09 19.82 5.71
N ILE A 680 -13.07 18.63 6.30
CA ILE A 680 -12.55 18.39 7.65
C ILE A 680 -11.12 17.82 7.64
N GLY A 681 -10.57 17.54 6.47
CA GLY A 681 -9.20 17.06 6.29
C GLY A 681 -8.83 15.89 7.21
N ALA A 682 -7.65 15.97 7.82
CA ALA A 682 -7.13 14.93 8.73
C ALA A 682 -7.74 14.96 10.15
N VAL A 683 -8.71 15.84 10.45
CA VAL A 683 -9.30 15.96 11.81
C VAL A 683 -9.89 14.64 12.35
N PRO A 684 -10.62 13.81 11.57
CA PRO A 684 -11.15 12.53 12.06
C PRO A 684 -10.04 11.57 12.49
N GLU A 685 -8.97 11.48 11.69
CA GLU A 685 -7.82 10.62 11.97
C GLU A 685 -7.16 11.00 13.30
N TRP A 686 -6.75 12.27 13.41
CA TRP A 686 -6.08 12.76 14.62
C TRP A 686 -6.97 12.67 15.86
N THR A 687 -8.26 13.00 15.73
CA THR A 687 -9.22 12.90 16.85
C THR A 687 -9.35 11.46 17.32
N LEU A 688 -9.58 10.52 16.41
CA LEU A 688 -9.72 9.10 16.74
C LEU A 688 -8.41 8.52 17.29
N ALA A 689 -7.26 8.85 16.69
CA ALA A 689 -5.96 8.40 17.16
C ALA A 689 -5.62 8.91 18.57
N ILE A 690 -5.82 10.21 18.83
CA ILE A 690 -5.61 10.83 20.15
C ILE A 690 -6.55 10.20 21.18
N VAL A 691 -7.83 10.02 20.87
CA VAL A 691 -8.79 9.33 21.75
C VAL A 691 -8.36 7.89 22.04
N GLY A 692 -7.83 7.17 21.05
CA GLY A 692 -7.26 5.84 21.21
C GLY A 692 -6.13 5.80 22.24
N VAL A 693 -5.14 6.68 22.08
CA VAL A 693 -3.99 6.82 23.00
C VAL A 693 -4.44 7.23 24.42
N LEU A 694 -5.31 8.23 24.53
CA LEU A 694 -5.84 8.70 25.82
C LEU A 694 -6.64 7.60 26.55
N SER A 695 -7.38 6.74 25.82
CA SER A 695 -8.09 5.60 26.41
C SER A 695 -7.12 4.60 27.08
N CYS A 696 -5.95 4.37 26.49
CA CYS A 696 -4.92 3.53 27.07
C CYS A 696 -4.28 4.17 28.31
N ALA A 697 -4.04 5.47 28.30
CA ALA A 697 -3.55 6.20 29.47
C ALA A 697 -4.57 6.15 30.63
N ALA A 698 -5.85 6.39 30.36
CA ALA A 698 -6.94 6.27 31.34
C ALA A 698 -7.04 4.86 31.93
N ALA A 699 -6.97 3.82 31.08
CA ALA A 699 -6.99 2.42 31.53
C ALA A 699 -5.80 2.08 32.45
N ILE A 700 -4.60 2.60 32.16
CA ILE A 700 -3.41 2.44 33.02
C ILE A 700 -3.60 3.17 34.36
N TRP A 701 -4.10 4.40 34.35
CA TRP A 701 -4.32 5.22 35.55
C TRP A 701 -5.36 4.61 36.50
N LEU A 702 -6.52 4.20 35.97
CA LEU A 702 -7.54 3.48 36.75
C LEU A 702 -6.99 2.16 37.33
N SER A 703 -6.19 1.42 36.56
CA SER A 703 -5.55 0.18 37.02
C SER A 703 -4.52 0.40 38.13
N ARG A 704 -3.98 1.62 38.29
CA ARG A 704 -3.09 1.98 39.41
C ARG A 704 -3.88 2.38 40.65
N ARG A 705 -4.95 3.17 40.50
CA ARG A 705 -5.83 3.59 41.62
C ARG A 705 -6.60 2.43 42.24
N GLY A 706 -6.98 1.42 41.45
CA GLY A 706 -7.68 0.22 41.94
C GLY A 706 -6.80 -0.81 42.68
N ARG A 707 -5.52 -0.54 42.92
CA ARG A 707 -4.70 -1.34 43.84
C ARG A 707 -4.82 -0.75 45.24
N PRO A 708 -5.51 -1.40 46.20
CA PRO A 708 -5.39 -0.99 47.59
C PRO A 708 -3.92 -1.08 48.00
N GLU A 709 -3.44 -0.08 48.74
CA GLU A 709 -2.14 -0.19 49.40
C GLU A 709 -2.15 -1.44 50.25
N ARG A 710 -1.32 -2.42 49.88
CA ARG A 710 -1.02 -3.55 50.75
C ARG A 710 -0.04 -3.05 51.81
N LYS A 711 -0.52 -2.15 52.70
CA LYS A 711 0.23 -1.66 53.85
C LYS A 711 0.78 -2.87 54.58
N GLY A 712 2.10 -2.92 54.71
CA GLY A 712 2.77 -4.00 55.41
C GLY A 712 2.33 -4.00 56.87
N LYS A 713 1.65 -5.07 57.28
CA LYS A 713 1.76 -5.58 58.65
C LYS A 713 2.77 -6.73 58.62
N GLN A 714 4.03 -6.38 58.82
CA GLN A 714 5.05 -7.18 59.49
C GLN A 714 5.86 -6.22 60.35
#